data_AF-A0AAD3CZF0-F1
#
_entry.id   AF-A0AAD3CZF0-F1
#
_cell.length_a   1.000
_cell.length_b   1.000
_cell.length_c   1.000
_cell.angle_alpha   90.00
_cell.angle_beta   90.00
_cell.angle_gamma   90.00
#
_symmetry.space_group_name_H-M   'P 1'
#
loop_
_entity.id
_entity.type
_entity.pdbx_description
1 polymer ?
#
loop_
_entity_poly.entity_id
_entity_poly.type
_entity_poly.pdbx_seq_one_letter_code
_entity_poly.pdbx_strand_id
1 'polypeptide(L)'
;MSYSFEKPVGAACDVRELEYITALFQTQHGEESSFRDGSIEASDVKNFLLSRYGIEISKGDVRKHIFHDLAGSRREDESLDIPEIVSLLLIPYLCKITSEDGKYDQGKNSMVSRFEQVAYDRKNSIRQQHASFEKSIIGNVLKIIMKEATGSDEEQPLSVELLRQIFLAYDEKILSRDEKLLKDMVAVASKDDEGENQILLDSKAFAKGLTHDLDLYNPMQETKFTTCYEDVFGLVTMDRKSQTVDEKEEAIDGDFSIDEKEEGIEVENTKIYNLHSGREENHASGIYKRVFTFSQIDNFSDSFRDKTQFIVVWLAALFGYLAYFEIFSTFGISVCQPENSNTFGCQVLNSITIWFAILGTIVLVMVPTVMLLSLGNNIHRHSPVEILVSCVAIALFVFFPALYHKIDNRFMSTADIEGAAWFSHAARFINLIFGGILCFFQMCNIVRYIIPDNVLAESKVLTLILRGSGVRSEFGIKQATIRKVHDLVKNAFELSESIIQDDTREDVAQGMDKKTPSAISLLNYIKLTERRETYGGFFWSWKSFLSDDLIENQGIWIHTRLLAGSLAQLVVTLFLTFGAYMVANEVTLGFYPTEQVPQNNRCGSFADPSMCFFPDDGNGNSMGIGFCNNVRLTNVTCLSQFVRVPDEYTDYFCNMINEYSFMSEFNQYFDAENVLQLLNDDPLTCPDLYIPYPSEILTAFEGSEDDLFCVAPIAVCTPTVTNSTIEVKGNCIIGMRDILPFQFSGELCSNQTLFNDDFNILYTQKMAYEEAVMSYMPTRNTLKSSFNVGITIAFIAGFSNFAISIPSQIVTTMKFRTGAVESLRNREFLRQRVGMLNLTYLLGALVWGTIMTFIAVFISAAAISFLVMFHVTSPYIFGVLSALIGALTTMIVKALVSLFLNKYSFAGFYRTRPILANVANVIFECWHLAVTSTFIIIRALKLIAVVTWNIGRIDRPMLAKGVGEFGPIVLDNFPSIFEKDLLAIDSHRHPYIERLGMMYLMKLKHGKRFASRTGCHWRLLFVLALMPYLRKNRIDAFEDEDDDLFEDESDHELSLMQTIGAELVL
;
A
#
# COMPACT_ATOMS: atom_id res chain seq x y z
N MET A 1 11.76 15.01 -7.12
CA MET A 1 12.00 13.83 -7.99
C MET A 1 10.91 13.81 -9.04
N SER A 2 11.26 13.73 -10.33
CA SER A 2 10.22 13.57 -11.35
C SER A 2 9.66 12.15 -11.28
N TYR A 3 8.35 12.01 -11.03
CA TYR A 3 7.61 10.77 -11.24
C TYR A 3 7.14 10.64 -12.71
N SER A 4 7.67 11.47 -13.60
CA SER A 4 7.48 11.28 -15.04
C SER A 4 8.54 10.33 -15.60
N PHE A 5 8.17 9.57 -16.62
CA PHE A 5 9.09 8.79 -17.44
C PHE A 5 8.66 8.87 -18.90
N GLU A 6 9.59 8.57 -19.80
CA GLU A 6 9.31 8.49 -21.23
C GLU A 6 8.76 7.10 -21.56
N LYS A 7 7.53 7.06 -22.07
CA LYS A 7 6.84 5.84 -22.51
C LYS A 7 6.93 5.75 -24.04
N PRO A 8 7.33 4.60 -24.63
CA PRO A 8 7.18 4.36 -26.06
C PRO A 8 5.69 4.39 -26.45
N VAL A 9 5.38 4.82 -27.66
CA VAL A 9 4.00 4.89 -28.17
C VAL A 9 3.82 4.11 -29.48
N GLY A 10 2.58 3.76 -29.80
CA GLY A 10 2.24 2.98 -30.98
C GLY A 10 2.56 1.49 -30.84
N ALA A 11 2.69 0.81 -31.98
CA ALA A 11 2.85 -0.64 -32.07
C ALA A 11 4.04 -1.20 -31.25
N ALA A 12 5.11 -0.43 -31.09
CA ALA A 12 6.25 -0.84 -30.26
C ALA A 12 5.86 -1.02 -28.79
N CYS A 13 5.06 -0.11 -28.24
CA CYS A 13 4.53 -0.24 -26.88
C CYS A 13 3.61 -1.45 -26.76
N ASP A 14 2.79 -1.69 -27.78
CA ASP A 14 1.82 -2.79 -27.76
C ASP A 14 2.52 -4.16 -27.77
N VAL A 15 3.58 -4.33 -28.58
CA VAL A 15 4.41 -5.55 -28.58
C VAL A 15 5.06 -5.75 -27.22
N ARG A 16 5.63 -4.71 -26.61
CA ARG A 16 6.23 -4.81 -25.27
C ARG A 16 5.22 -5.18 -24.20
N GLU A 17 3.99 -4.69 -24.31
CA GLU A 17 2.92 -5.07 -23.40
C GLU A 17 2.52 -6.54 -23.58
N LEU A 18 2.44 -7.03 -24.83
CA LEU A 18 2.19 -8.45 -25.14
C LEU A 18 3.31 -9.38 -24.62
N GLU A 19 4.58 -8.99 -24.79
CA GLU A 19 5.74 -9.67 -24.18
C GLU A 19 5.67 -9.67 -22.64
N TYR A 20 5.19 -8.58 -22.04
CA TYR A 20 4.99 -8.51 -20.60
C TYR A 20 3.91 -9.46 -20.10
N ILE A 21 2.80 -9.58 -20.83
CA ILE A 21 1.69 -10.45 -20.44
C ILE A 21 2.04 -11.92 -20.55
N THR A 22 2.73 -12.34 -21.62
CA THR A 22 3.21 -13.72 -21.75
C THR A 22 4.14 -14.08 -20.60
N ALA A 23 5.10 -13.20 -20.29
CA ALA A 23 6.02 -13.38 -19.16
C ALA A 23 5.30 -13.49 -17.79
N LEU A 24 4.19 -12.77 -17.61
CA LEU A 24 3.35 -12.85 -16.41
C LEU A 24 2.53 -14.14 -16.34
N PHE A 25 2.06 -14.63 -17.49
CA PHE A 25 1.15 -15.76 -17.57
C PHE A 25 1.86 -17.10 -17.37
N GLN A 26 3.11 -17.21 -17.83
CA GLN A 26 3.96 -18.37 -17.61
C GLN A 26 4.06 -18.68 -16.10
N THR A 27 4.06 -19.97 -15.72
CA THR A 27 4.12 -20.41 -14.31
C THR A 27 5.30 -21.32 -14.00
N GLN A 28 5.91 -21.93 -15.02
CA GLN A 28 7.05 -22.81 -14.82
C GLN A 28 8.34 -22.04 -14.53
N HIS A 29 9.20 -22.64 -13.69
CA HIS A 29 10.60 -22.27 -13.48
C HIS A 29 11.55 -23.15 -14.32
N GLY A 30 11.03 -23.75 -15.41
CA GLY A 30 11.78 -24.59 -16.34
C GLY A 30 12.86 -23.83 -17.11
N GLU A 31 13.56 -24.56 -17.98
CA GLU A 31 14.72 -24.10 -18.76
C GLU A 31 14.59 -22.65 -19.25
N GLU A 32 15.68 -21.87 -19.14
CA GLU A 32 15.70 -20.45 -19.51
C GLU A 32 15.27 -20.21 -20.98
N SER A 33 15.32 -21.25 -21.82
CA SER A 33 14.84 -21.28 -23.21
C SER A 33 13.32 -21.10 -23.32
N SER A 34 12.50 -21.93 -22.63
CA SER A 34 11.03 -21.87 -22.75
C SER A 34 10.42 -20.61 -22.14
N PHE A 35 11.13 -19.92 -21.25
CA PHE A 35 10.69 -18.62 -20.77
C PHE A 35 10.85 -17.52 -21.83
N ARG A 36 11.89 -17.61 -22.68
CA ARG A 36 12.28 -16.52 -23.59
C ARG A 36 11.41 -16.41 -24.84
N ASP A 37 10.74 -17.49 -25.24
CA ASP A 37 9.88 -17.52 -26.42
C ASP A 37 8.47 -16.91 -26.16
N GLY A 38 8.09 -16.75 -24.89
CA GLY A 38 6.79 -16.22 -24.50
C GLY A 38 5.62 -17.20 -24.69
N SER A 39 5.89 -18.50 -24.85
CA SER A 39 4.89 -19.56 -24.92
C SER A 39 4.05 -19.67 -23.63
N ILE A 40 2.75 -19.92 -23.78
CA ILE A 40 1.84 -20.23 -22.67
C ILE A 40 1.47 -21.71 -22.75
N GLU A 41 1.88 -22.47 -21.74
CA GLU A 41 1.61 -23.90 -21.68
C GLU A 41 0.27 -24.22 -20.99
N ALA A 42 -0.19 -25.47 -21.15
CA ALA A 42 -1.41 -25.95 -20.50
C ALA A 42 -1.32 -25.90 -18.96
N SER A 43 -0.12 -26.02 -18.38
CA SER A 43 0.08 -25.83 -16.93
C SER A 43 -0.22 -24.41 -16.48
N ASP A 44 0.09 -23.42 -17.32
CA ASP A 44 -0.05 -22.02 -17.00
C ASP A 44 -1.54 -21.65 -16.95
N VAL A 45 -2.30 -22.06 -17.97
CA VAL A 45 -3.76 -21.87 -18.01
C VAL A 45 -4.44 -22.62 -16.86
N LYS A 46 -4.01 -23.85 -16.55
CA LYS A 46 -4.51 -24.59 -15.37
C LYS A 46 -4.32 -23.78 -14.08
N ASN A 47 -3.09 -23.33 -13.83
CA ASN A 47 -2.74 -22.62 -12.61
C ASN A 47 -3.44 -21.27 -12.52
N PHE A 48 -3.57 -20.57 -13.65
CA PHE A 48 -4.34 -19.33 -13.75
C PHE A 48 -5.83 -19.56 -13.42
N LEU A 49 -6.49 -20.54 -14.05
CA LEU A 49 -7.91 -20.84 -13.78
C LEU A 49 -8.17 -21.23 -12.33
N LEU A 50 -7.24 -21.99 -11.73
CA LEU A 50 -7.30 -22.35 -10.32
C LEU A 50 -7.09 -21.14 -9.41
N SER A 51 -6.06 -20.34 -9.65
CA SER A 51 -5.70 -19.18 -8.82
C SER A 51 -6.75 -18.07 -8.91
N ARG A 52 -7.20 -17.73 -10.13
CA ARG A 52 -8.08 -16.59 -10.41
C ARG A 52 -9.56 -16.89 -10.19
N TYR A 53 -10.03 -18.07 -10.62
CA TYR A 53 -11.46 -18.42 -10.62
C TYR A 53 -11.81 -19.56 -9.64
N GLY A 54 -10.81 -20.26 -9.08
CA GLY A 54 -11.02 -21.43 -8.22
C GLY A 54 -11.46 -22.67 -9.00
N ILE A 55 -11.20 -22.73 -10.31
CA ILE A 55 -11.60 -23.85 -11.17
C ILE A 55 -10.44 -24.85 -11.23
N GLU A 56 -10.63 -26.02 -10.63
CA GLU A 56 -9.66 -27.11 -10.71
C GLU A 56 -9.86 -27.89 -12.02
N ILE A 57 -8.83 -27.91 -12.85
CA ILE A 57 -8.80 -28.62 -14.13
C ILE A 57 -7.45 -29.34 -14.30
N SER A 58 -7.43 -30.51 -14.94
CA SER A 58 -6.16 -31.22 -15.20
C SER A 58 -5.42 -30.59 -16.38
N LYS A 59 -4.08 -30.80 -16.48
CA LYS A 59 -3.31 -30.32 -17.64
C LYS A 59 -3.83 -30.94 -18.95
N GLY A 60 -4.19 -32.23 -18.92
CA GLY A 60 -4.75 -32.94 -20.06
C GLY A 60 -6.11 -32.38 -20.50
N ASP A 61 -6.96 -31.97 -19.55
CA ASP A 61 -8.24 -31.34 -19.86
C ASP A 61 -8.07 -29.95 -20.44
N VAL A 62 -7.10 -29.16 -19.97
CA VAL A 62 -6.74 -27.89 -20.62
C VAL A 62 -6.31 -28.14 -22.06
N ARG A 63 -5.44 -29.12 -22.32
CA ARG A 63 -5.04 -29.47 -23.69
C ARG A 63 -6.24 -29.88 -24.55
N LYS A 64 -7.05 -30.81 -24.04
CA LYS A 64 -8.19 -31.38 -24.76
C LYS A 64 -9.32 -30.39 -25.02
N HIS A 65 -9.64 -29.54 -24.04
CA HIS A 65 -10.82 -28.68 -24.10
C HIS A 65 -10.51 -27.23 -24.44
N ILE A 66 -9.30 -26.76 -24.15
CA ILE A 66 -8.87 -25.40 -24.43
C ILE A 66 -7.90 -25.40 -25.63
N PHE A 67 -6.74 -26.06 -25.54
CA PHE A 67 -5.69 -25.88 -26.57
C PHE A 67 -5.99 -26.56 -27.91
N HIS A 68 -6.61 -27.73 -27.92
CA HIS A 68 -6.92 -28.48 -29.15
C HIS A 68 -7.56 -27.65 -30.27
N ASP A 69 -8.33 -26.61 -29.90
CA ASP A 69 -8.95 -25.69 -30.85
C ASP A 69 -8.34 -24.28 -30.86
N LEU A 70 -7.64 -23.86 -29.80
CA LEU A 70 -7.07 -22.51 -29.68
C LEU A 70 -5.61 -22.42 -30.12
N ALA A 71 -4.83 -23.49 -29.94
CA ALA A 71 -3.45 -23.61 -30.39
C ALA A 71 -3.42 -24.15 -31.84
N GLY A 72 -2.47 -23.71 -32.66
CA GLY A 72 -2.42 -24.07 -34.08
C GLY A 72 -2.09 -25.54 -34.37
N SER A 73 -1.35 -26.19 -33.47
CA SER A 73 -0.82 -27.55 -33.69
C SER A 73 -1.83 -28.66 -33.35
N ARG A 74 -1.47 -29.94 -33.54
CA ARG A 74 -2.23 -31.12 -33.07
C ARG A 74 -1.46 -31.94 -32.02
N ARG A 75 -0.33 -31.42 -31.55
CA ARG A 75 0.63 -32.16 -30.72
C ARG A 75 0.23 -32.08 -29.24
N GLU A 76 0.67 -33.08 -28.46
CA GLU A 76 0.40 -33.09 -27.02
C GLU A 76 1.14 -31.96 -26.27
N ASP A 77 2.17 -31.37 -26.86
CA ASP A 77 2.98 -30.27 -26.32
C ASP A 77 2.55 -28.90 -26.86
N GLU A 78 1.27 -28.74 -27.20
CA GLU A 78 0.72 -27.44 -27.59
C GLU A 78 0.94 -26.36 -26.53
N SER A 79 1.43 -25.22 -26.99
CA SER A 79 1.51 -23.95 -26.27
C SER A 79 0.90 -22.84 -27.12
N LEU A 80 0.37 -21.80 -26.48
CA LEU A 80 -0.08 -20.61 -27.17
C LEU A 80 1.07 -19.60 -27.29
N ASP A 81 1.33 -19.09 -28.48
CA ASP A 81 2.31 -18.03 -28.68
C ASP A 81 1.68 -16.63 -28.79
N ILE A 82 2.49 -15.59 -28.98
CA ILE A 82 2.02 -14.20 -28.99
C ILE A 82 0.99 -13.94 -30.12
N PRO A 83 1.23 -14.33 -31.38
CA PRO A 83 0.22 -14.20 -32.44
C PRO A 83 -1.12 -14.88 -32.12
N GLU A 84 -1.08 -16.12 -31.58
CA GLU A 84 -2.29 -16.85 -31.19
C GLU A 84 -3.02 -16.15 -30.04
N ILE A 85 -2.30 -15.66 -29.04
CA ILE A 85 -2.87 -14.85 -27.94
C ILE A 85 -3.58 -13.61 -28.49
N VAL A 86 -2.96 -12.87 -29.41
CA VAL A 86 -3.58 -11.69 -30.04
C VAL A 86 -4.85 -12.10 -30.79
N SER A 87 -4.84 -13.24 -31.48
CA SER A 87 -6.03 -13.74 -32.19
C SER A 87 -7.23 -13.94 -31.24
N LEU A 88 -6.98 -14.40 -30.00
CA LEU A 88 -8.00 -14.56 -28.95
C LEU A 88 -8.44 -13.21 -28.38
N LEU A 89 -7.51 -12.27 -28.20
CA LEU A 89 -7.81 -10.91 -27.73
C LEU A 89 -8.69 -10.15 -28.72
N LEU A 90 -8.60 -10.45 -30.02
CA LEU A 90 -9.34 -9.79 -31.10
C LEU A 90 -10.75 -10.31 -31.33
N ILE A 91 -11.10 -11.53 -30.88
CA ILE A 91 -12.47 -12.09 -30.92
C ILE A 91 -13.58 -11.04 -30.69
N PRO A 92 -13.52 -10.20 -29.65
CA PRO A 92 -14.64 -9.34 -29.30
C PRO A 92 -14.70 -8.09 -30.16
N TYR A 93 -13.54 -7.63 -30.64
CA TYR A 93 -13.42 -6.57 -31.62
C TYR A 93 -14.00 -7.06 -32.95
N LEU A 94 -13.61 -8.26 -33.40
CA LEU A 94 -14.10 -8.90 -34.63
C LEU A 94 -15.62 -9.12 -34.60
N CYS A 95 -16.18 -9.61 -33.48
CA CYS A 95 -17.64 -9.75 -33.34
C CYS A 95 -18.39 -8.42 -33.50
N LYS A 96 -17.83 -7.29 -33.03
CA LYS A 96 -18.49 -5.97 -33.12
C LYS A 96 -18.45 -5.39 -34.53
N ILE A 97 -17.32 -5.55 -35.23
CA ILE A 97 -17.16 -4.98 -36.58
C ILE A 97 -17.90 -5.81 -37.63
N THR A 98 -18.05 -7.13 -37.42
CA THR A 98 -18.75 -8.03 -38.35
C THR A 98 -20.26 -8.11 -38.13
N SER A 99 -20.77 -7.66 -36.98
CA SER A 99 -22.21 -7.52 -36.74
C SER A 99 -22.79 -6.33 -37.53
N GLU A 100 -22.71 -6.38 -38.87
CA GLU A 100 -23.05 -5.28 -39.77
C GLU A 100 -24.54 -4.96 -39.85
N ASP A 101 -25.41 -5.83 -39.33
CA ASP A 101 -26.85 -5.73 -39.55
C ASP A 101 -27.57 -4.71 -38.66
N GLY A 102 -26.91 -4.13 -37.65
CA GLY A 102 -27.58 -3.24 -36.67
C GLY A 102 -28.76 -3.89 -35.90
N LYS A 103 -29.09 -5.15 -36.22
CA LYS A 103 -30.22 -5.91 -35.65
C LYS A 103 -30.05 -6.16 -34.17
N TYR A 104 -28.82 -6.16 -33.66
CA TYR A 104 -28.55 -6.34 -32.24
C TYR A 104 -29.04 -5.16 -31.38
N ASP A 105 -29.09 -3.94 -31.93
CA ASP A 105 -29.42 -2.73 -31.16
C ASP A 105 -30.91 -2.33 -31.22
N GLN A 106 -31.72 -2.89 -32.13
CA GLN A 106 -33.12 -2.46 -32.30
C GLN A 106 -34.17 -3.34 -31.58
N GLY A 107 -33.83 -4.57 -31.17
CA GLY A 107 -34.84 -5.56 -30.75
C GLY A 107 -35.32 -5.52 -29.28
N LYS A 108 -34.68 -4.79 -28.35
CA LYS A 108 -34.99 -4.87 -26.90
C LYS A 108 -34.90 -3.54 -26.13
N ASN A 109 -35.14 -2.40 -26.79
CA ASN A 109 -35.06 -1.06 -26.18
C ASN A 109 -36.22 -0.66 -25.25
N SER A 110 -36.92 -1.58 -24.58
CA SER A 110 -38.04 -1.19 -23.71
C SER A 110 -37.64 -0.73 -22.30
N MET A 111 -36.38 -0.88 -21.85
CA MET A 111 -35.99 -0.43 -20.51
C MET A 111 -34.47 -0.32 -20.31
N VAL A 112 -33.73 0.23 -21.27
CA VAL A 112 -32.32 0.58 -21.04
C VAL A 112 -32.28 1.78 -20.10
N SER A 113 -31.56 1.65 -18.99
CA SER A 113 -31.56 2.66 -17.93
C SER A 113 -31.02 3.99 -18.46
N ARG A 114 -31.56 5.12 -17.96
CA ARG A 114 -31.14 6.48 -18.34
C ARG A 114 -29.63 6.74 -18.13
N PHE A 115 -28.93 5.89 -17.38
CA PHE A 115 -27.48 5.96 -17.19
C PHE A 115 -26.69 5.23 -18.27
N GLU A 116 -27.13 4.03 -18.65
CA GLU A 116 -26.59 3.35 -19.84
C GLU A 116 -26.74 4.27 -21.05
N GLN A 117 -27.85 5.02 -21.15
CA GLN A 117 -28.05 5.98 -22.23
C GLN A 117 -27.03 7.13 -22.25
N VAL A 118 -26.63 7.72 -21.11
CA VAL A 118 -25.61 8.79 -21.08
C VAL A 118 -24.20 8.26 -21.37
N ALA A 119 -23.87 7.07 -20.84
CA ALA A 119 -22.61 6.40 -21.18
C ALA A 119 -22.60 6.00 -22.67
N TYR A 120 -23.74 5.55 -23.18
CA TYR A 120 -23.98 5.18 -24.58
C TYR A 120 -23.92 6.38 -25.50
N ASP A 121 -24.46 7.54 -25.14
CA ASP A 121 -24.44 8.77 -25.95
C ASP A 121 -23.03 9.32 -26.10
N ARG A 122 -22.23 9.32 -25.01
CA ARG A 122 -20.80 9.68 -25.06
C ARG A 122 -19.98 8.65 -25.87
N LYS A 123 -20.42 7.39 -25.88
CA LYS A 123 -19.79 6.28 -26.62
C LYS A 123 -20.23 6.26 -28.08
N ASN A 124 -21.40 6.80 -28.42
CA ASN A 124 -21.91 6.87 -29.78
C ASN A 124 -21.21 7.92 -30.63
N SER A 125 -20.78 9.04 -30.04
CA SER A 125 -19.95 10.01 -30.77
C SER A 125 -18.59 9.41 -31.15
N ILE A 126 -18.01 8.59 -30.27
CA ILE A 126 -16.79 7.82 -30.55
C ILE A 126 -17.11 6.74 -31.60
N ARG A 127 -18.16 5.93 -31.42
CA ARG A 127 -18.55 4.90 -32.40
C ARG A 127 -18.78 5.46 -33.80
N GLN A 128 -19.38 6.64 -33.96
CA GLN A 128 -19.63 7.20 -35.30
C GLN A 128 -18.34 7.56 -36.05
N GLN A 129 -17.31 8.08 -35.37
CA GLN A 129 -16.01 8.31 -36.01
C GLN A 129 -15.23 7.01 -36.25
N HIS A 130 -15.42 6.01 -35.41
CA HIS A 130 -14.70 4.74 -35.50
C HIS A 130 -15.33 3.76 -36.50
N ALA A 131 -16.65 3.83 -36.73
CA ALA A 131 -17.37 2.88 -37.59
C ALA A 131 -16.93 2.91 -39.07
N SER A 132 -16.47 4.06 -39.59
CA SER A 132 -15.95 4.13 -40.96
C SER A 132 -14.58 3.46 -41.10
N PHE A 133 -13.72 3.62 -40.09
CA PHE A 133 -12.42 2.97 -39.99
C PHE A 133 -12.56 1.45 -39.81
N GLU A 134 -13.50 1.02 -38.97
CA GLU A 134 -13.72 -0.38 -38.64
C GLU A 134 -14.23 -1.22 -39.80
N LYS A 135 -15.00 -0.65 -40.74
CA LYS A 135 -15.52 -1.41 -41.89
C LYS A 135 -14.49 -1.67 -42.98
N SER A 136 -13.51 -0.78 -43.15
CA SER A 136 -12.48 -0.96 -44.18
C SER A 136 -11.36 -1.91 -43.74
N ILE A 137 -11.19 -2.13 -42.43
CA ILE A 137 -10.03 -2.89 -41.94
C ILE A 137 -10.01 -4.34 -42.44
N ILE A 138 -11.14 -5.04 -42.44
CA ILE A 138 -11.22 -6.45 -42.88
C ILE A 138 -10.85 -6.54 -44.37
N GLY A 139 -11.43 -5.68 -45.20
CA GLY A 139 -11.13 -5.66 -46.64
C GLY A 139 -9.71 -5.23 -46.95
N ASN A 140 -9.14 -4.28 -46.20
CA ASN A 140 -7.77 -3.85 -46.38
C ASN A 140 -6.76 -4.92 -45.95
N VAL A 141 -6.99 -5.59 -44.81
CA VAL A 141 -6.16 -6.72 -44.37
C VAL A 141 -6.25 -7.88 -45.36
N LEU A 142 -7.45 -8.16 -45.90
CA LEU A 142 -7.60 -9.16 -46.95
C LEU A 142 -6.80 -8.80 -48.21
N LYS A 143 -6.82 -7.54 -48.65
CA LYS A 143 -5.99 -7.08 -49.78
C LYS A 143 -4.50 -7.27 -49.50
N ILE A 144 -4.04 -7.00 -48.28
CA ILE A 144 -2.64 -7.26 -47.87
C ILE A 144 -2.33 -8.75 -48.02
N ILE A 145 -3.20 -9.63 -47.51
CA ILE A 145 -3.06 -11.09 -47.63
C ILE A 145 -2.99 -11.52 -49.11
N MET A 146 -3.92 -11.03 -49.93
CA MET A 146 -3.99 -11.37 -51.35
C MET A 146 -2.76 -10.88 -52.12
N LYS A 147 -2.30 -9.66 -51.85
CA LYS A 147 -1.11 -9.07 -52.45
C LYS A 147 0.15 -9.84 -52.08
N GLU A 148 0.32 -10.21 -50.81
CA GLU A 148 1.48 -10.97 -50.34
C GLU A 148 1.48 -12.41 -50.88
N ALA A 149 0.32 -13.07 -50.96
CA ALA A 149 0.22 -14.45 -51.38
C ALA A 149 0.21 -14.65 -52.90
N THR A 150 -0.46 -13.77 -53.65
CA THR A 150 -0.71 -13.94 -55.09
C THR A 150 -0.06 -12.88 -55.97
N GLY A 151 0.41 -11.78 -55.37
CA GLY A 151 0.90 -10.60 -56.11
C GLY A 151 -0.21 -9.74 -56.71
N SER A 152 -1.49 -10.04 -56.45
CA SER A 152 -2.66 -9.29 -56.92
C SER A 152 -3.57 -8.90 -55.76
N ASP A 153 -4.19 -7.72 -55.86
CA ASP A 153 -5.22 -7.23 -54.93
C ASP A 153 -6.63 -7.70 -55.34
N GLU A 154 -6.76 -8.38 -56.48
CA GLU A 154 -8.05 -8.85 -57.01
C GLU A 154 -8.57 -10.05 -56.21
N GLU A 155 -9.88 -10.04 -55.95
CA GLU A 155 -10.57 -11.14 -55.29
C GLU A 155 -10.41 -12.44 -56.09
N GLN A 156 -9.91 -13.48 -55.44
CA GLN A 156 -9.69 -14.79 -56.06
C GLN A 156 -10.74 -15.79 -55.60
N PRO A 157 -11.02 -16.83 -56.39
CA PRO A 157 -11.81 -17.97 -55.95
C PRO A 157 -11.27 -18.59 -54.65
N LEU A 158 -12.13 -18.67 -53.63
CA LEU A 158 -11.79 -19.32 -52.38
C LEU A 158 -11.62 -20.83 -52.62
N SER A 159 -10.37 -21.29 -52.58
CA SER A 159 -10.00 -22.68 -52.79
C SER A 159 -8.96 -23.14 -51.76
N VAL A 160 -8.87 -24.45 -51.58
CA VAL A 160 -7.83 -25.07 -50.73
C VAL A 160 -6.43 -24.68 -51.19
N GLU A 161 -6.23 -24.57 -52.50
CA GLU A 161 -4.93 -24.19 -53.07
C GLU A 161 -4.58 -22.72 -52.78
N LEU A 162 -5.56 -21.81 -52.86
CA LEU A 162 -5.36 -20.42 -52.47
C LEU A 162 -4.98 -20.31 -50.98
N LEU A 163 -5.68 -21.01 -50.09
CA LEU A 163 -5.36 -21.01 -48.66
C LEU A 163 -3.97 -21.61 -48.40
N ARG A 164 -3.58 -22.66 -49.13
CA ARG A 164 -2.24 -23.24 -49.07
C ARG A 164 -1.17 -22.22 -49.46
N GLN A 165 -1.38 -21.48 -50.55
CA GLN A 165 -0.49 -20.40 -50.97
C GLN A 165 -0.40 -19.29 -49.93
N ILE A 166 -1.53 -18.88 -49.35
CA ILE A 166 -1.56 -17.91 -48.27
C ILE A 166 -0.73 -18.40 -47.09
N PHE A 167 -0.98 -19.59 -46.54
CA PHE A 167 -0.19 -20.10 -45.41
C PHE A 167 1.32 -20.19 -45.73
N LEU A 168 1.70 -20.60 -46.95
CA LEU A 168 3.11 -20.59 -47.37
C LEU A 168 3.72 -19.18 -47.40
N ALA A 169 2.96 -18.15 -47.82
CA ALA A 169 3.42 -16.76 -47.81
C ALA A 169 3.62 -16.19 -46.39
N TYR A 170 2.96 -16.77 -45.40
CA TYR A 170 3.06 -16.41 -43.99
C TYR A 170 3.98 -17.36 -43.18
N ASP A 171 4.75 -18.22 -43.87
CA ASP A 171 5.67 -19.23 -43.31
C ASP A 171 5.01 -20.33 -42.45
N GLU A 172 3.70 -20.51 -42.59
CA GLU A 172 2.92 -21.53 -41.87
C GLU A 172 2.90 -22.86 -42.66
N LYS A 173 4.09 -23.43 -42.92
CA LYS A 173 4.29 -24.62 -43.76
C LYS A 173 3.54 -25.86 -43.26
N ILE A 174 3.34 -25.98 -41.95
CA ILE A 174 2.64 -27.12 -41.34
C ILE A 174 1.14 -27.03 -41.60
N LEU A 175 0.57 -25.84 -41.44
CA LEU A 175 -0.84 -25.58 -41.65
C LEU A 175 -1.24 -25.69 -43.12
N SER A 176 -0.34 -25.30 -44.03
CA SER A 176 -0.55 -25.44 -45.47
C SER A 176 -0.64 -26.92 -45.94
N ARG A 177 -0.16 -27.87 -45.11
CA ARG A 177 -0.24 -29.31 -45.34
C ARG A 177 -1.48 -29.98 -44.72
N ASP A 178 -2.19 -29.33 -43.79
CA ASP A 178 -3.41 -29.89 -43.16
C ASP A 178 -4.63 -29.72 -44.08
N GLU A 179 -4.77 -30.61 -45.06
CA GLU A 179 -5.85 -30.55 -46.06
C GLU A 179 -7.26 -30.52 -45.43
N LYS A 180 -7.45 -31.19 -44.29
CA LYS A 180 -8.72 -31.19 -43.56
C LYS A 180 -9.04 -29.79 -43.04
N LEU A 181 -8.08 -29.15 -42.38
CA LEU A 181 -8.24 -27.78 -41.88
C LEU A 181 -8.57 -26.81 -43.03
N LEU A 182 -7.85 -26.90 -44.16
CA LEU A 182 -8.09 -26.03 -45.32
C LEU A 182 -9.51 -26.23 -45.90
N LYS A 183 -9.99 -27.47 -46.01
CA LYS A 183 -11.36 -27.76 -46.43
C LYS A 183 -12.39 -27.19 -45.45
N ASP A 184 -12.16 -27.35 -44.14
CA ASP A 184 -13.03 -26.80 -43.11
C ASP A 184 -13.05 -25.26 -43.16
N MET A 185 -11.92 -24.62 -43.45
CA MET A 185 -11.81 -23.15 -43.61
C MET A 185 -12.62 -22.65 -44.80
N VAL A 186 -12.54 -23.32 -45.96
CA VAL A 186 -13.37 -23.01 -47.13
C VAL A 186 -14.84 -23.19 -46.78
N ALA A 187 -15.22 -24.34 -46.20
CA ALA A 187 -16.61 -24.65 -45.88
C ALA A 187 -17.25 -23.61 -44.94
N VAL A 188 -16.52 -23.14 -43.93
CA VAL A 188 -17.00 -22.12 -42.98
C VAL A 188 -17.25 -20.78 -43.65
N ALA A 189 -16.33 -20.32 -44.50
CA ALA A 189 -16.46 -19.06 -45.22
C ALA A 189 -17.55 -19.11 -46.32
N SER A 190 -17.86 -20.30 -46.85
CA SER A 190 -18.80 -20.51 -47.96
C SER A 190 -20.29 -20.69 -47.58
N LYS A 191 -20.62 -20.90 -46.30
CA LYS A 191 -21.90 -21.52 -45.86
C LYS A 191 -23.24 -20.81 -46.23
N ASP A 192 -23.26 -19.58 -46.75
CA ASP A 192 -24.52 -18.84 -47.01
C ASP A 192 -24.86 -18.70 -48.50
N ASP A 193 -23.93 -19.04 -49.39
CA ASP A 193 -24.15 -18.91 -50.83
C ASP A 193 -24.46 -20.30 -51.40
N GLU A 194 -25.73 -20.71 -51.32
CA GLU A 194 -26.23 -21.99 -51.86
C GLU A 194 -26.26 -22.04 -53.41
N GLY A 195 -25.65 -21.07 -54.10
CA GLY A 195 -25.55 -21.06 -55.56
C GLY A 195 -24.30 -21.78 -56.07
N GLU A 196 -24.40 -22.46 -57.22
CA GLU A 196 -23.27 -23.11 -57.93
C GLU A 196 -22.16 -22.13 -58.39
N ASN A 197 -22.26 -20.85 -58.02
CA ASN A 197 -21.25 -19.86 -58.37
C ASN A 197 -19.99 -20.07 -57.51
N GLN A 198 -18.85 -19.99 -58.18
CA GLN A 198 -17.54 -20.03 -57.55
C GLN A 198 -17.45 -18.93 -56.47
N ILE A 199 -17.33 -19.34 -55.21
CA ILE A 199 -17.30 -18.42 -54.07
C ILE A 199 -15.97 -17.67 -54.09
N LEU A 200 -16.03 -16.35 -54.16
CA LEU A 200 -14.85 -15.48 -54.11
C LEU A 200 -14.45 -15.27 -52.65
N LEU A 201 -13.14 -15.21 -52.39
CA LEU A 201 -12.64 -14.76 -51.10
C LEU A 201 -12.73 -13.23 -51.04
N ASP A 202 -13.93 -12.74 -50.74
CA ASP A 202 -14.23 -11.32 -50.56
C ASP A 202 -14.20 -10.92 -49.05
N SER A 203 -14.44 -9.64 -48.77
CA SER A 203 -14.46 -9.13 -47.39
C SER A 203 -15.53 -9.79 -46.52
N LYS A 204 -16.65 -10.24 -47.12
CA LYS A 204 -17.78 -10.85 -46.41
C LYS A 204 -17.48 -12.31 -46.04
N ALA A 205 -16.94 -13.08 -46.98
CA ALA A 205 -16.48 -14.44 -46.77
C ALA A 205 -15.35 -14.47 -45.73
N PHE A 206 -14.41 -13.52 -45.80
CA PHE A 206 -13.35 -13.40 -44.81
C PHE A 206 -13.88 -13.01 -43.42
N ALA A 207 -14.76 -11.99 -43.33
CA ALA A 207 -15.44 -11.62 -42.08
C ALA A 207 -16.17 -12.82 -41.44
N LYS A 208 -16.85 -13.63 -42.25
CA LYS A 208 -17.52 -14.84 -41.80
C LYS A 208 -16.54 -15.90 -41.30
N GLY A 209 -15.44 -16.11 -42.01
CA GLY A 209 -14.35 -16.99 -41.54
C GLY A 209 -13.82 -16.59 -40.16
N LEU A 210 -13.73 -15.28 -39.90
CA LEU A 210 -13.26 -14.73 -38.63
C LEU A 210 -14.25 -14.91 -37.46
N THR A 211 -15.57 -15.01 -37.71
CA THR A 211 -16.58 -14.94 -36.64
C THR A 211 -17.66 -16.04 -36.61
N HIS A 212 -17.69 -16.96 -37.57
CA HIS A 212 -18.69 -18.05 -37.62
C HIS A 212 -18.75 -18.92 -36.35
N ASP A 213 -17.65 -19.03 -35.61
CA ASP A 213 -17.55 -19.82 -34.37
C ASP A 213 -17.71 -18.99 -33.09
N LEU A 214 -18.22 -17.75 -33.22
CA LEU A 214 -18.34 -16.78 -32.12
C LEU A 214 -19.79 -16.38 -31.82
N ASP A 215 -20.80 -17.05 -32.39
CA ASP A 215 -22.23 -16.76 -32.16
C ASP A 215 -22.64 -16.80 -30.69
N LEU A 216 -21.92 -17.58 -29.88
CA LEU A 216 -22.15 -17.73 -28.45
C LEU A 216 -21.56 -16.57 -27.62
N TYR A 217 -20.69 -15.76 -28.22
CA TYR A 217 -20.12 -14.58 -27.57
C TYR A 217 -21.11 -13.41 -27.66
N ASN A 218 -21.40 -12.79 -26.52
CA ASN A 218 -22.29 -11.63 -26.47
C ASN A 218 -21.49 -10.34 -26.20
N PRO A 219 -21.28 -9.48 -27.22
CA PRO A 219 -20.53 -8.24 -27.06
C PRO A 219 -21.11 -7.28 -26.02
N MET A 220 -22.42 -7.36 -25.72
CA MET A 220 -23.08 -6.50 -24.75
C MET A 220 -22.65 -6.78 -23.31
N GLN A 221 -22.07 -7.94 -23.04
CA GLN A 221 -21.57 -8.30 -21.70
C GLN A 221 -20.37 -7.45 -21.28
N GLU A 222 -19.55 -6.98 -22.21
CA GLU A 222 -18.40 -6.14 -21.88
C GLU A 222 -18.76 -4.76 -21.34
N THR A 223 -19.98 -4.31 -21.65
CA THR A 223 -20.53 -3.04 -21.14
C THR A 223 -21.38 -3.24 -19.91
N LYS A 224 -21.64 -4.49 -19.50
CA LYS A 224 -22.37 -4.78 -18.27
C LYS A 224 -21.45 -4.65 -17.07
N PHE A 225 -22.01 -4.11 -16.00
CA PHE A 225 -21.34 -3.96 -14.72
C PHE A 225 -21.47 -5.28 -13.93
N THR A 226 -20.73 -6.27 -14.40
CA THR A 226 -20.69 -7.66 -13.96
C THR A 226 -19.23 -8.13 -13.97
N THR A 227 -18.95 -9.27 -13.36
CA THR A 227 -17.64 -9.93 -13.48
C THR A 227 -17.52 -10.73 -14.78
N CYS A 228 -16.30 -11.03 -15.25
CA CYS A 228 -16.08 -11.91 -16.41
C CYS A 228 -16.65 -13.31 -16.15
N TYR A 229 -16.59 -13.79 -14.91
CA TYR A 229 -17.20 -15.06 -14.51
C TYR A 229 -18.72 -15.05 -14.65
N GLU A 230 -19.39 -14.00 -14.15
CA GLU A 230 -20.85 -13.83 -14.25
C GLU A 230 -21.31 -13.65 -15.71
N ASP A 231 -20.50 -13.03 -16.57
CA ASP A 231 -20.81 -12.93 -17.99
C ASP A 231 -20.87 -14.30 -18.66
N VAL A 232 -19.92 -15.17 -18.36
CA VAL A 232 -19.86 -16.50 -18.95
C VAL A 232 -20.89 -17.43 -18.34
N PHE A 233 -20.94 -17.57 -17.01
CA PHE A 233 -21.80 -18.57 -16.36
C PHE A 233 -23.17 -18.05 -15.94
N GLY A 234 -23.44 -16.75 -16.10
CA GLY A 234 -24.62 -16.09 -15.55
C GLY A 234 -24.50 -15.85 -14.04
N LEU A 235 -25.43 -15.07 -13.49
CA LEU A 235 -25.69 -15.06 -12.06
C LEU A 235 -26.31 -16.41 -11.72
N VAL A 236 -25.61 -17.22 -10.91
CA VAL A 236 -26.18 -18.46 -10.38
C VAL A 236 -27.28 -18.07 -9.38
N THR A 237 -28.47 -17.76 -9.86
CA THR A 237 -29.64 -17.67 -9.00
C THR A 237 -29.91 -19.08 -8.48
N MET A 238 -29.93 -19.21 -7.15
CA MET A 238 -30.19 -20.47 -6.43
C MET A 238 -31.66 -20.95 -6.59
N ASP A 239 -32.29 -20.72 -7.74
CA ASP A 239 -33.65 -21.19 -8.09
C ASP A 239 -33.69 -22.70 -8.38
N ARG A 240 -32.79 -23.46 -7.75
CA ARG A 240 -32.75 -24.92 -7.81
C ARG A 240 -33.97 -25.57 -7.11
N LYS A 241 -34.80 -24.79 -6.41
CA LYS A 241 -36.02 -25.28 -5.75
C LYS A 241 -37.30 -25.15 -6.58
N SER A 242 -37.34 -24.42 -7.69
CA SER A 242 -38.60 -24.29 -8.47
C SER A 242 -38.71 -25.26 -9.67
N GLN A 243 -37.64 -25.92 -10.08
CA GLN A 243 -37.68 -26.82 -11.25
C GLN A 243 -37.91 -28.31 -10.91
N THR A 244 -38.15 -28.66 -9.63
CA THR A 244 -38.37 -30.05 -9.22
C THR A 244 -39.83 -30.40 -8.89
N VAL A 245 -40.80 -29.49 -9.11
CA VAL A 245 -42.20 -29.75 -8.73
C VAL A 245 -43.15 -29.97 -9.92
N ASP A 246 -42.88 -29.46 -11.12
CA ASP A 246 -43.88 -29.52 -12.22
C ASP A 246 -43.59 -30.52 -13.36
N GLU A 247 -42.50 -31.30 -13.31
CA GLU A 247 -42.22 -32.35 -14.33
C GLU A 247 -42.74 -33.75 -13.95
N LYS A 248 -43.71 -33.87 -13.02
CA LYS A 248 -44.20 -35.19 -12.54
C LYS A 248 -45.66 -35.56 -12.83
N GLU A 249 -46.42 -34.79 -13.60
CA GLU A 249 -47.78 -35.20 -13.99
C GLU A 249 -48.03 -35.02 -15.49
N GLU A 250 -47.35 -35.83 -16.31
CA GLU A 250 -47.85 -36.21 -17.64
C GLU A 250 -47.19 -37.53 -18.08
N ALA A 251 -47.24 -38.55 -17.21
CA ALA A 251 -47.03 -39.93 -17.61
C ALA A 251 -48.35 -40.46 -18.18
N ILE A 252 -48.49 -40.32 -19.50
CA ILE A 252 -49.51 -41.03 -20.29
C ILE A 252 -49.15 -42.52 -20.24
N ASP A 253 -50.06 -43.32 -19.68
CA ASP A 253 -50.09 -44.78 -19.80
C ASP A 253 -50.03 -45.17 -21.28
N GLY A 254 -48.85 -45.61 -21.72
CA GLY A 254 -48.60 -46.21 -23.02
C GLY A 254 -47.91 -47.55 -22.82
N ASP A 255 -48.71 -48.57 -22.56
CA ASP A 255 -48.32 -49.98 -22.50
C ASP A 255 -47.74 -50.40 -23.86
N PHE A 256 -46.42 -50.54 -23.95
CA PHE A 256 -45.75 -51.06 -25.14
C PHE A 256 -44.61 -52.00 -24.74
N SER A 257 -44.95 -53.27 -24.59
CA SER A 257 -44.00 -54.39 -24.51
C SER A 257 -43.36 -54.62 -25.88
N ILE A 258 -42.03 -54.51 -25.97
CA ILE A 258 -41.27 -54.96 -27.13
C ILE A 258 -40.53 -56.24 -26.75
N ASP A 259 -40.96 -57.33 -27.38
CA ASP A 259 -40.21 -58.58 -27.52
C ASP A 259 -38.97 -58.36 -28.37
N GLU A 260 -37.82 -58.80 -27.87
CA GLU A 260 -36.61 -59.01 -28.67
C GLU A 260 -36.85 -60.14 -29.68
N LYS A 261 -36.62 -59.85 -30.97
CA LYS A 261 -36.12 -60.86 -31.90
C LYS A 261 -35.43 -60.26 -33.12
N GLU A 262 -34.40 -60.98 -33.52
CA GLU A 262 -33.41 -60.75 -34.56
C GLU A 262 -33.98 -60.69 -36.00
N GLU A 263 -33.04 -60.33 -36.88
CA GLU A 263 -32.94 -60.56 -38.32
C GLU A 263 -33.47 -59.46 -39.26
N GLY A 264 -32.55 -59.03 -40.11
CA GLY A 264 -32.63 -57.81 -40.91
C GLY A 264 -33.32 -57.96 -42.25
N ILE A 265 -33.37 -56.83 -42.96
CA ILE A 265 -33.53 -56.68 -44.41
C ILE A 265 -33.23 -55.20 -44.71
N GLU A 266 -32.37 -54.95 -45.71
CA GLU A 266 -32.20 -53.65 -46.37
C GLU A 266 -33.50 -53.21 -47.03
N VAL A 267 -33.99 -52.00 -46.70
CA VAL A 267 -34.79 -51.20 -47.63
C VAL A 267 -34.42 -49.72 -47.48
N GLU A 268 -33.79 -49.23 -48.53
CA GLU A 268 -33.66 -47.83 -48.91
C GLU A 268 -35.05 -47.23 -49.15
N ASN A 269 -35.47 -46.22 -48.37
CA ASN A 269 -36.21 -45.05 -48.86
C ASN A 269 -36.61 -44.03 -47.76
N THR A 270 -36.16 -42.79 -47.99
CA THR A 270 -36.85 -41.51 -47.74
C THR A 270 -37.58 -41.32 -46.39
N LYS A 271 -36.96 -40.59 -45.45
CA LYS A 271 -37.66 -39.83 -44.39
C LYS A 271 -36.86 -38.59 -43.96
N ILE A 272 -37.35 -37.44 -44.44
CA ILE A 272 -37.52 -36.16 -43.73
C ILE A 272 -36.62 -35.99 -42.48
N TYR A 273 -35.61 -35.14 -42.60
CA TYR A 273 -34.88 -34.57 -41.46
C TYR A 273 -35.82 -33.67 -40.65
N ASN A 274 -36.63 -34.27 -39.78
CA ASN A 274 -37.12 -33.56 -38.61
C ASN A 274 -35.93 -33.41 -37.67
N LEU A 275 -35.46 -32.17 -37.58
CA LEU A 275 -34.43 -31.67 -36.70
C LEU A 275 -34.83 -31.98 -35.24
N HIS A 276 -34.57 -33.19 -34.78
CA HIS A 276 -34.49 -33.49 -33.36
C HIS A 276 -33.35 -32.63 -32.81
N SER A 277 -33.70 -31.55 -32.11
CA SER A 277 -32.79 -30.87 -31.20
C SER A 277 -32.40 -31.91 -30.14
N GLY A 278 -31.31 -32.61 -30.43
CA GLY A 278 -30.74 -33.63 -29.59
C GLY A 278 -30.61 -33.06 -28.18
N ARG A 279 -31.21 -33.78 -27.25
CA ARG A 279 -30.88 -33.79 -25.84
C ARG A 279 -29.46 -34.35 -25.71
N GLU A 280 -28.47 -33.71 -26.35
CA GLU A 280 -27.08 -33.88 -26.00
C GLU A 280 -26.96 -33.35 -24.59
N GLU A 281 -26.85 -34.30 -23.67
CA GLU A 281 -26.75 -34.09 -22.25
C GLU A 281 -25.75 -32.96 -21.97
N ASN A 282 -26.20 -31.96 -21.21
CA ASN A 282 -25.38 -30.89 -20.62
C ASN A 282 -24.40 -31.46 -19.56
N HIS A 283 -23.75 -32.60 -19.86
CA HIS A 283 -22.80 -33.32 -19.02
C HIS A 283 -21.57 -32.46 -18.70
N ALA A 284 -21.23 -31.47 -19.53
CA ALA A 284 -20.11 -30.56 -19.30
C ALA A 284 -20.28 -29.66 -18.04
N SER A 285 -21.52 -29.35 -17.64
CA SER A 285 -21.77 -28.45 -16.50
C SER A 285 -21.48 -29.08 -15.13
N GLY A 286 -21.33 -30.41 -15.07
CA GLY A 286 -21.00 -31.15 -13.84
C GLY A 286 -19.50 -31.46 -13.65
N ILE A 287 -18.64 -31.15 -14.62
CA ILE A 287 -17.27 -31.70 -14.66
C ILE A 287 -16.30 -30.91 -13.78
N TYR A 288 -16.42 -29.58 -13.72
CA TYR A 288 -15.41 -28.75 -13.07
C TYR A 288 -15.80 -28.40 -11.64
N LYS A 289 -15.11 -29.00 -10.68
CA LYS A 289 -15.26 -28.70 -9.27
C LYS A 289 -14.64 -27.34 -8.99
N ARG A 290 -15.47 -26.38 -8.56
CA ARG A 290 -14.94 -25.15 -7.97
C ARG A 290 -14.38 -25.47 -6.60
N VAL A 291 -13.07 -25.41 -6.46
CA VAL A 291 -12.43 -25.56 -5.17
C VAL A 291 -12.56 -24.24 -4.44
N PHE A 292 -13.01 -24.29 -3.19
CA PHE A 292 -12.79 -23.17 -2.29
C PHE A 292 -11.31 -23.14 -1.98
N THR A 293 -10.55 -22.49 -2.86
CA THR A 293 -9.24 -22.01 -2.47
C THR A 293 -9.53 -21.01 -1.36
N PHE A 294 -9.22 -21.36 -0.11
CA PHE A 294 -8.85 -20.32 0.86
C PHE A 294 -7.70 -19.62 0.16
N SER A 295 -8.02 -18.59 -0.61
CA SER A 295 -7.03 -17.89 -1.40
C SER A 295 -5.97 -17.49 -0.40
N GLN A 296 -4.70 -17.72 -0.75
CA GLN A 296 -3.60 -17.08 -0.03
C GLN A 296 -4.02 -15.63 0.23
N ILE A 297 -3.76 -15.10 1.42
CA ILE A 297 -4.27 -13.81 1.91
C ILE A 297 -4.18 -12.69 0.84
N ASP A 298 -3.20 -12.82 -0.07
CA ASP A 298 -3.00 -12.07 -1.32
C ASP A 298 -4.24 -12.09 -2.23
N ASN A 299 -4.64 -13.24 -2.80
CA ASN A 299 -5.86 -13.36 -3.61
C ASN A 299 -7.13 -13.12 -2.78
N PHE A 300 -7.11 -13.31 -1.46
CA PHE A 300 -8.24 -13.00 -0.59
C PHE A 300 -8.54 -11.51 -0.62
N SER A 301 -7.51 -10.66 -0.53
CA SER A 301 -7.64 -9.19 -0.52
C SER A 301 -8.30 -8.60 -1.78
N ASP A 302 -8.09 -9.24 -2.93
CA ASP A 302 -8.62 -8.79 -4.23
C ASP A 302 -9.79 -9.64 -4.76
N SER A 303 -10.12 -10.73 -4.06
CA SER A 303 -11.39 -11.48 -4.23
C SER A 303 -12.54 -10.84 -3.45
N PHE A 304 -12.25 -9.80 -2.67
CA PHE A 304 -13.25 -9.02 -1.98
C PHE A 304 -14.05 -8.16 -2.93
N ARG A 305 -15.36 -8.14 -2.68
CA ARG A 305 -16.30 -7.32 -3.40
C ARG A 305 -16.08 -5.85 -3.12
N ASP A 306 -15.76 -5.50 -1.88
CA ASP A 306 -15.35 -4.14 -1.51
C ASP A 306 -13.94 -4.11 -0.89
N LYS A 307 -13.03 -3.43 -1.60
CA LYS A 307 -11.68 -3.07 -1.17
C LYS A 307 -11.69 -2.23 0.11
N THR A 308 -12.68 -1.33 0.24
CA THR A 308 -12.81 -0.44 1.40
C THR A 308 -13.05 -1.24 2.67
N GLN A 309 -13.94 -2.23 2.61
CA GLN A 309 -14.19 -3.12 3.75
C GLN A 309 -12.90 -3.83 4.19
N PHE A 310 -12.09 -4.36 3.27
CA PHE A 310 -10.83 -5.02 3.64
C PHE A 310 -9.85 -4.07 4.35
N ILE A 311 -9.72 -2.84 3.86
CA ILE A 311 -8.87 -1.82 4.49
C ILE A 311 -9.36 -1.55 5.92
N VAL A 312 -10.68 -1.37 6.09
CA VAL A 312 -11.29 -1.13 7.40
C VAL A 312 -11.13 -2.34 8.33
N VAL A 313 -11.19 -3.58 7.82
CA VAL A 313 -10.92 -4.79 8.60
C VAL A 313 -9.49 -4.79 9.16
N TRP A 314 -8.49 -4.45 8.36
CA TRP A 314 -7.10 -4.39 8.84
C TRP A 314 -6.86 -3.27 9.84
N LEU A 315 -7.48 -2.09 9.62
CA LEU A 315 -7.42 -1.01 10.59
C LEU A 315 -8.13 -1.38 11.90
N ALA A 316 -9.32 -1.98 11.83
CA ALA A 316 -10.03 -2.51 13.00
C ALA A 316 -9.22 -3.61 13.70
N ALA A 317 -8.54 -4.49 12.98
CA ALA A 317 -7.67 -5.50 13.58
C ALA A 317 -6.46 -4.87 14.30
N LEU A 318 -5.82 -3.86 13.70
CA LEU A 318 -4.69 -3.13 14.28
C LEU A 318 -5.09 -2.39 15.56
N PHE A 319 -6.15 -1.57 15.50
CA PHE A 319 -6.63 -0.80 16.65
C PHE A 319 -7.33 -1.68 17.68
N GLY A 320 -8.00 -2.74 17.24
CA GLY A 320 -8.50 -3.80 18.10
C GLY A 320 -7.37 -4.43 18.90
N TYR A 321 -6.27 -4.82 18.26
CA TYR A 321 -5.10 -5.35 18.96
C TYR A 321 -4.56 -4.36 20.01
N LEU A 322 -4.39 -3.08 19.67
CA LEU A 322 -3.95 -2.05 20.62
C LEU A 322 -4.94 -1.88 21.79
N ALA A 323 -6.25 -1.96 21.54
CA ALA A 323 -7.28 -1.90 22.56
C ALA A 323 -7.30 -3.14 23.47
N TYR A 324 -6.97 -4.31 22.92
CA TYR A 324 -6.87 -5.59 23.64
C TYR A 324 -5.53 -5.77 24.36
N PHE A 325 -4.48 -5.02 23.99
CA PHE A 325 -3.15 -5.16 24.55
C PHE A 325 -3.13 -5.02 26.08
N GLU A 326 -3.93 -4.10 26.64
CA GLU A 326 -4.08 -3.96 28.10
C GLU A 326 -4.73 -5.17 28.76
N ILE A 327 -5.65 -5.85 28.08
CA ILE A 327 -6.27 -7.07 28.59
C ILE A 327 -5.24 -8.19 28.60
N PHE A 328 -4.41 -8.31 27.55
CA PHE A 328 -3.43 -9.38 27.44
C PHE A 328 -2.13 -9.13 28.22
N SER A 329 -1.74 -7.87 28.47
CA SER A 329 -0.55 -7.56 29.27
C SER A 329 -0.67 -8.03 30.73
N THR A 330 -1.89 -8.23 31.22
CA THR A 330 -2.15 -8.78 32.56
C THR A 330 -1.77 -10.26 32.72
N PHE A 331 -1.49 -11.00 31.64
CA PHE A 331 -1.13 -12.42 31.74
C PHE A 331 0.25 -12.69 32.36
N GLY A 332 1.00 -11.66 32.79
CA GLY A 332 2.05 -11.78 33.81
C GLY A 332 3.10 -12.86 33.56
N ILE A 333 3.44 -13.15 32.31
CA ILE A 333 4.38 -14.21 31.96
C ILE A 333 5.79 -13.74 32.31
N SER A 334 6.23 -14.01 33.54
CA SER A 334 7.63 -13.93 33.92
C SER A 334 8.24 -15.33 33.93
N VAL A 335 9.26 -15.54 33.11
CA VAL A 335 10.05 -16.80 33.12
C VAL A 335 11.07 -16.79 34.27
N CYS A 336 11.43 -15.58 34.70
CA CYS A 336 12.40 -15.35 35.75
C CYS A 336 11.75 -15.41 37.13
N GLN A 337 12.38 -16.17 38.04
CA GLN A 337 12.12 -15.97 39.46
C GLN A 337 12.47 -14.52 39.84
N PRO A 338 11.68 -13.88 40.71
CA PRO A 338 11.88 -12.49 41.09
C PRO A 338 13.27 -12.23 41.68
N GLU A 339 13.88 -13.23 42.33
CA GLU A 339 15.23 -13.14 42.89
C GLU A 339 16.33 -12.98 41.81
N ASN A 340 16.08 -13.38 40.56
CA ASN A 340 17.05 -13.34 39.45
C ASN A 340 16.70 -12.30 38.37
N SER A 341 15.70 -11.45 38.60
CA SER A 341 15.17 -10.49 37.61
C SER A 341 16.22 -9.51 37.07
N ASN A 342 17.30 -9.28 37.83
CA ASN A 342 18.33 -8.31 37.50
C ASN A 342 19.49 -8.90 36.69
N THR A 343 19.53 -10.22 36.49
CA THR A 343 20.57 -10.83 35.67
C THR A 343 20.29 -10.59 34.18
N PHE A 344 21.29 -10.11 33.43
CA PHE A 344 21.15 -9.80 32.00
C PHE A 344 20.56 -10.96 31.19
N GLY A 345 21.03 -12.19 31.44
CA GLY A 345 20.50 -13.38 30.77
C GLY A 345 19.00 -13.61 31.03
N CYS A 346 18.54 -13.33 32.24
CA CYS A 346 17.12 -13.45 32.58
C CYS A 346 16.29 -12.33 31.94
N GLN A 347 16.79 -11.10 31.89
CA GLN A 347 16.12 -9.99 31.19
C GLN A 347 15.97 -10.27 29.68
N VAL A 348 17.02 -10.78 29.05
CA VAL A 348 16.98 -11.19 27.63
C VAL A 348 15.98 -12.32 27.42
N LEU A 349 16.01 -13.38 28.23
CA LEU A 349 15.08 -14.50 28.12
C LEU A 349 13.62 -14.08 28.37
N ASN A 350 13.40 -13.21 29.36
CA ASN A 350 12.09 -12.65 29.66
C ASN A 350 11.58 -11.79 28.49
N SER A 351 12.44 -10.94 27.91
CA SER A 351 12.10 -10.16 26.73
C SER A 351 11.76 -11.04 25.53
N ILE A 352 12.56 -12.06 25.23
CA ILE A 352 12.28 -13.04 24.17
C ILE A 352 10.94 -13.72 24.41
N THR A 353 10.66 -14.15 25.64
CA THR A 353 9.40 -14.82 25.98
C THR A 353 8.20 -13.89 25.83
N ILE A 354 8.32 -12.65 26.31
CA ILE A 354 7.29 -11.62 26.12
C ILE A 354 7.03 -11.39 24.64
N TRP A 355 8.07 -11.29 23.80
CA TRP A 355 7.91 -11.12 22.35
C TRP A 355 7.27 -12.33 21.67
N PHE A 356 7.62 -13.55 22.05
CA PHE A 356 6.94 -14.76 21.55
C PHE A 356 5.49 -14.83 22.00
N ALA A 357 5.19 -14.43 23.24
CA ALA A 357 3.81 -14.36 23.75
C ALA A 357 3.00 -13.29 23.02
N ILE A 358 3.59 -12.11 22.77
CA ILE A 358 3.00 -11.04 21.96
C ILE A 358 2.74 -11.54 20.54
N LEU A 359 3.72 -12.16 19.89
CA LEU A 359 3.57 -12.69 18.53
C LEU A 359 2.49 -13.78 18.48
N GLY A 360 2.52 -14.73 19.40
CA GLY A 360 1.52 -15.78 19.52
C GLY A 360 0.12 -15.20 19.71
N THR A 361 -0.02 -14.19 20.57
CA THR A 361 -1.31 -13.50 20.81
C THR A 361 -1.77 -12.74 19.57
N ILE A 362 -0.87 -12.00 18.90
CA ILE A 362 -1.16 -11.31 17.64
C ILE A 362 -1.68 -12.31 16.60
N VAL A 363 -0.99 -13.43 16.40
CA VAL A 363 -1.40 -14.44 15.40
C VAL A 363 -2.74 -15.09 15.79
N LEU A 364 -2.88 -15.52 17.04
CA LEU A 364 -4.08 -16.21 17.53
C LEU A 364 -5.33 -15.32 17.55
N VAL A 365 -5.16 -14.01 17.75
CA VAL A 365 -6.28 -13.05 17.77
C VAL A 365 -6.51 -12.46 16.38
N MET A 366 -5.48 -11.90 15.74
CA MET A 366 -5.65 -11.17 14.47
C MET A 366 -6.06 -12.08 13.32
N VAL A 367 -5.59 -13.33 13.23
CA VAL A 367 -5.98 -14.21 12.12
C VAL A 367 -7.48 -14.50 12.15
N PRO A 368 -8.08 -15.00 13.26
CA PRO A 368 -9.53 -15.13 13.36
C PRO A 368 -10.28 -13.80 13.19
N THR A 369 -9.77 -12.69 13.75
CA THR A 369 -10.41 -11.37 13.58
C THR A 369 -10.48 -11.00 12.11
N VAL A 370 -9.36 -11.02 11.37
CA VAL A 370 -9.33 -10.66 9.95
C VAL A 370 -10.17 -11.65 9.13
N MET A 371 -10.06 -12.96 9.37
CA MET A 371 -10.83 -13.97 8.63
C MET A 371 -12.34 -13.81 8.85
N LEU A 372 -12.80 -13.70 10.11
CA LEU A 372 -14.22 -13.63 10.45
C LEU A 372 -14.85 -12.29 10.06
N LEU A 373 -14.15 -11.16 10.26
CA LEU A 373 -14.63 -9.85 9.83
C LEU A 373 -14.70 -9.72 8.30
N SER A 374 -13.93 -10.53 7.58
CA SER A 374 -13.94 -10.59 6.11
C SER A 374 -15.06 -11.46 5.52
N LEU A 375 -15.72 -12.30 6.33
CA LEU A 375 -16.81 -13.16 5.84
C LEU A 375 -17.97 -12.32 5.27
N GLY A 376 -18.60 -12.82 4.21
CA GLY A 376 -19.69 -12.15 3.50
C GLY A 376 -19.26 -11.15 2.42
N ASN A 377 -17.97 -10.78 2.32
CA ASN A 377 -17.46 -9.84 1.32
C ASN A 377 -16.92 -10.54 0.04
N ASN A 378 -17.24 -11.80 -0.23
CA ASN A 378 -16.75 -12.50 -1.42
C ASN A 378 -17.50 -12.06 -2.69
N ILE A 379 -16.78 -11.80 -3.79
CA ILE A 379 -17.37 -11.44 -5.10
C ILE A 379 -18.31 -12.54 -5.62
N HIS A 380 -17.96 -13.81 -5.46
CA HIS A 380 -18.59 -14.91 -6.19
C HIS A 380 -19.51 -15.80 -5.34
N ARG A 381 -19.59 -15.59 -4.02
CA ARG A 381 -20.41 -16.41 -3.12
C ARG A 381 -21.16 -15.51 -2.14
N HIS A 382 -22.47 -15.71 -2.08
CA HIS A 382 -23.34 -15.01 -1.15
C HIS A 382 -24.02 -16.05 -0.25
N SER A 383 -23.45 -16.25 0.94
CA SER A 383 -24.09 -17.03 1.99
C SER A 383 -24.56 -16.07 3.09
N PRO A 384 -25.87 -16.02 3.40
CA PRO A 384 -26.36 -15.17 4.50
C PRO A 384 -25.76 -15.58 5.85
N VAL A 385 -25.37 -16.85 6.01
CA VAL A 385 -24.68 -17.35 7.20
C VAL A 385 -23.32 -16.69 7.38
N GLU A 386 -22.55 -16.50 6.30
CA GLU A 386 -21.24 -15.84 6.37
C GLU A 386 -21.36 -14.37 6.82
N ILE A 387 -22.40 -13.67 6.34
CA ILE A 387 -22.70 -12.30 6.77
C ILE A 387 -23.08 -12.25 8.25
N LEU A 388 -23.94 -13.16 8.72
CA LEU A 388 -24.33 -13.25 10.13
C LEU A 388 -23.12 -13.54 11.04
N VAL A 389 -22.25 -14.48 10.65
CA VAL A 389 -21.01 -14.79 11.39
C VAL A 389 -20.11 -13.55 11.45
N SER A 390 -20.00 -12.78 10.37
CA SER A 390 -19.24 -11.53 10.38
C SER A 390 -19.82 -10.49 11.34
N CYS A 391 -21.14 -10.32 11.38
CA CYS A 391 -21.81 -9.43 12.35
C CYS A 391 -21.52 -9.84 13.80
N VAL A 392 -21.56 -11.14 14.11
CA VAL A 392 -21.19 -11.67 15.43
C VAL A 392 -19.71 -11.40 15.74
N ALA A 393 -18.84 -11.56 14.75
CA ALA A 393 -17.42 -11.26 14.89
C ALA A 393 -17.17 -9.76 15.13
N ILE A 394 -17.91 -8.85 14.50
CA ILE A 394 -17.82 -7.40 14.79
C ILE A 394 -18.22 -7.13 16.25
N ALA A 395 -19.33 -7.72 16.72
CA ALA A 395 -19.75 -7.62 18.12
C ALA A 395 -18.66 -8.11 19.08
N LEU A 396 -18.05 -9.25 18.78
CA LEU A 396 -17.02 -9.86 19.62
C LEU A 396 -15.68 -9.13 19.58
N PHE A 397 -15.16 -8.76 18.41
CA PHE A 397 -13.80 -8.22 18.31
C PHE A 397 -13.75 -6.69 18.42
N VAL A 398 -14.85 -5.98 18.12
CA VAL A 398 -14.83 -4.51 18.12
C VAL A 398 -15.57 -3.92 19.32
N PHE A 399 -16.76 -4.42 19.64
CA PHE A 399 -17.56 -3.86 20.73
C PHE A 399 -17.21 -4.44 22.11
N PHE A 400 -16.73 -5.69 22.20
CA PHE A 400 -16.37 -6.31 23.47
C PHE A 400 -15.28 -5.57 24.26
N PRO A 401 -14.17 -5.06 23.68
CA PRO A 401 -13.17 -4.30 24.44
C PRO A 401 -13.76 -3.07 25.14
N ALA A 402 -14.66 -2.37 24.44
CA ALA A 402 -15.32 -1.18 24.97
C ALA A 402 -16.29 -1.55 26.10
N LEU A 403 -16.97 -2.69 26.00
CA LEU A 403 -17.85 -3.22 27.03
C LEU A 403 -17.06 -3.73 28.25
N TYR A 404 -15.97 -4.46 28.03
CA TYR A 404 -15.11 -5.03 29.07
C TYR A 404 -14.55 -3.94 29.97
N HIS A 405 -14.01 -2.87 29.39
CA HIS A 405 -13.47 -1.74 30.16
C HIS A 405 -14.52 -1.07 31.07
N LYS A 406 -15.79 -0.99 30.63
CA LYS A 406 -16.86 -0.46 31.47
C LYS A 406 -17.20 -1.36 32.66
N ILE A 407 -16.93 -2.66 32.53
CA ILE A 407 -17.05 -3.64 33.61
C ILE A 407 -15.84 -3.50 34.56
N ASP A 408 -14.63 -3.45 34.02
CA ASP A 408 -13.38 -3.41 34.81
C ASP A 408 -13.18 -2.10 35.58
N ASN A 409 -13.58 -0.96 35.02
CA ASN A 409 -13.57 0.32 35.73
C ASN A 409 -14.50 0.37 36.95
N ARG A 410 -15.41 -0.61 37.12
CA ARG A 410 -16.16 -0.78 38.38
C ARG A 410 -15.39 -1.57 39.43
N PHE A 411 -14.36 -2.31 39.03
CA PHE A 411 -13.61 -3.24 39.87
C PHE A 411 -12.20 -2.77 40.23
N MET A 412 -11.52 -1.98 39.39
CA MET A 412 -10.18 -1.46 39.68
C MET A 412 -10.11 0.07 39.57
N SER A 413 -10.19 0.74 40.73
CA SER A 413 -9.79 2.13 40.93
C SER A 413 -8.27 2.18 41.19
N THR A 414 -7.45 1.73 40.25
CA THR A 414 -5.99 1.86 40.37
C THR A 414 -5.53 3.18 39.76
N ALA A 415 -4.91 3.96 40.62
CA ALA A 415 -4.48 5.33 40.42
C ALA A 415 -3.27 5.47 39.46
N ASP A 416 -3.20 6.64 38.82
CA ASP A 416 -2.01 7.45 38.56
C ASP A 416 -1.01 7.11 37.43
N ILE A 417 -1.43 6.50 36.33
CA ILE A 417 -0.68 6.63 35.05
C ILE A 417 -1.58 7.24 33.97
N GLU A 418 -1.90 8.52 34.14
CA GLU A 418 -2.75 9.30 33.22
C GLU A 418 -2.23 9.26 31.76
N GLY A 419 -0.92 9.16 31.58
CA GLY A 419 -0.27 9.21 30.27
C GLY A 419 -0.40 7.94 29.41
N ALA A 420 -0.60 6.75 29.98
CA ALA A 420 -0.75 5.53 29.17
C ALA A 420 -2.22 5.27 28.80
N ALA A 421 -3.14 5.67 29.67
CA ALA A 421 -4.57 5.43 29.53
C ALA A 421 -5.16 6.09 28.27
N TRP A 422 -4.72 7.31 27.94
CA TRP A 422 -5.28 8.03 26.78
C TRP A 422 -5.05 7.28 25.46
N PHE A 423 -3.88 6.64 25.29
CA PHE A 423 -3.52 5.93 24.07
C PHE A 423 -4.48 4.77 23.83
N SER A 424 -4.72 3.99 24.89
CA SER A 424 -5.69 2.89 24.88
C SER A 424 -7.11 3.41 24.64
N HIS A 425 -7.53 4.51 25.27
CA HIS A 425 -8.84 5.12 25.02
C HIS A 425 -9.02 5.58 23.56
N ALA A 426 -8.00 6.22 22.98
CA ALA A 426 -8.01 6.65 21.59
C ALA A 426 -8.08 5.45 20.64
N ALA A 427 -7.28 4.41 20.88
CA ALA A 427 -7.31 3.18 20.09
C ALA A 427 -8.68 2.49 20.14
N ARG A 428 -9.31 2.41 21.32
CA ARG A 428 -10.67 1.88 21.50
C ARG A 428 -11.71 2.68 20.74
N PHE A 429 -11.66 4.01 20.83
CA PHE A 429 -12.60 4.89 20.15
C PHE A 429 -12.48 4.77 18.62
N ILE A 430 -11.24 4.77 18.11
CA ILE A 430 -10.98 4.56 16.68
C ILE A 430 -11.46 3.18 16.23
N ASN A 431 -11.21 2.13 17.03
CA ASN A 431 -11.71 0.79 16.72
C ASN A 431 -13.24 0.75 16.62
N LEU A 432 -13.97 1.44 17.53
CA LEU A 432 -15.43 1.55 17.49
C LEU A 432 -15.92 2.26 16.21
N ILE A 433 -15.22 3.30 15.75
CA ILE A 433 -15.54 3.96 14.47
C ILE A 433 -15.44 2.96 13.33
N PHE A 434 -14.33 2.19 13.26
CA PHE A 434 -14.17 1.17 12.22
C PHE A 434 -15.20 0.05 12.36
N GLY A 435 -15.56 -0.37 13.57
CA GLY A 435 -16.67 -1.31 13.81
C GLY A 435 -18.01 -0.81 13.28
N GLY A 436 -18.33 0.47 13.49
CA GLY A 436 -19.53 1.10 12.94
C GLY A 436 -19.54 1.08 11.40
N ILE A 437 -18.40 1.37 10.78
CA ILE A 437 -18.23 1.29 9.31
C ILE A 437 -18.38 -0.15 8.82
N LEU A 438 -17.82 -1.15 9.52
CA LEU A 438 -17.98 -2.56 9.17
C LEU A 438 -19.42 -3.03 9.30
N CYS A 439 -20.13 -2.62 10.36
CA CYS A 439 -21.57 -2.88 10.49
C CYS A 439 -22.34 -2.31 9.30
N PHE A 440 -22.02 -1.09 8.88
CA PHE A 440 -22.64 -0.48 7.69
C PHE A 440 -22.40 -1.31 6.43
N PHE A 441 -21.17 -1.77 6.17
CA PHE A 441 -20.88 -2.65 5.03
C PHE A 441 -21.65 -3.97 5.09
N GLN A 442 -21.73 -4.61 6.25
CA GLN A 442 -22.51 -5.84 6.38
C GLN A 442 -24.01 -5.60 6.20
N MET A 443 -24.54 -4.45 6.66
CA MET A 443 -25.91 -4.05 6.36
C MET A 443 -26.14 -3.86 4.85
N CYS A 444 -25.20 -3.24 4.13
CA CYS A 444 -25.26 -3.16 2.67
C CYS A 444 -25.25 -4.54 2.01
N ASN A 445 -24.46 -5.49 2.50
CA ASN A 445 -24.44 -6.87 2.00
C ASN A 445 -25.80 -7.58 2.23
N ILE A 446 -26.44 -7.37 3.38
CA ILE A 446 -27.79 -7.88 3.68
C ILE A 446 -28.83 -7.26 2.74
N VAL A 447 -28.83 -5.93 2.60
CA VAL A 447 -29.77 -5.21 1.73
C VAL A 447 -29.64 -5.71 0.29
N ARG A 448 -28.41 -5.91 -0.19
CA ARG A 448 -28.17 -6.44 -1.52
C ARG A 448 -28.67 -7.88 -1.70
N TYR A 449 -28.57 -8.72 -0.68
CA TYR A 449 -29.13 -10.07 -0.74
C TYR A 449 -30.67 -10.06 -0.94
N ILE A 450 -31.34 -9.02 -0.45
CA ILE A 450 -32.80 -8.86 -0.52
C ILE A 450 -33.24 -8.21 -1.84
N ILE A 451 -32.48 -7.23 -2.36
CA ILE A 451 -32.86 -6.47 -3.54
C ILE A 451 -32.47 -7.24 -4.82
N PRO A 452 -33.41 -7.55 -5.73
CA PRO A 452 -33.09 -8.23 -6.98
C PRO A 452 -32.25 -7.33 -7.91
N ASP A 453 -31.36 -7.95 -8.69
CA ASP A 453 -30.33 -7.25 -9.47
C ASP A 453 -30.88 -6.28 -10.53
N ASN A 454 -32.12 -6.50 -11.00
CA ASN A 454 -32.82 -5.59 -11.91
C ASN A 454 -33.08 -4.22 -11.25
N VAL A 455 -33.52 -4.21 -9.99
CA VAL A 455 -33.77 -2.97 -9.24
C VAL A 455 -32.47 -2.25 -8.91
N LEU A 456 -31.40 -3.00 -8.59
CA LEU A 456 -30.07 -2.42 -8.40
C LEU A 456 -29.59 -1.70 -9.67
N ALA A 457 -29.75 -2.33 -10.83
CA ALA A 457 -29.30 -1.78 -12.11
C ALA A 457 -29.97 -0.46 -12.49
N GLU A 458 -31.21 -0.22 -12.04
CA GLU A 458 -31.94 1.02 -12.33
C GLU A 458 -31.45 2.24 -11.53
N SER A 459 -30.90 2.03 -10.32
CA SER A 459 -30.50 3.13 -9.43
C SER A 459 -28.97 3.32 -9.38
N LYS A 460 -28.50 4.52 -9.78
CA LYS A 460 -27.08 4.89 -9.73
C LYS A 460 -26.52 4.84 -8.31
N VAL A 461 -27.28 5.36 -7.35
CA VAL A 461 -26.82 5.47 -5.95
C VAL A 461 -26.75 4.08 -5.31
N LEU A 462 -27.77 3.23 -5.55
CA LEU A 462 -27.75 1.86 -5.05
C LEU A 462 -26.66 1.03 -5.73
N THR A 463 -26.46 1.17 -7.04
CA THR A 463 -25.35 0.50 -7.73
C THR A 463 -23.99 0.92 -7.18
N LEU A 464 -23.77 2.22 -6.95
CA LEU A 464 -22.51 2.74 -6.43
C LEU A 464 -22.22 2.20 -5.01
N ILE A 465 -23.23 2.17 -4.14
CA ILE A 465 -23.08 1.76 -2.74
C ILE A 465 -23.05 0.22 -2.60
N LEU A 466 -23.93 -0.50 -3.30
CA LEU A 466 -24.16 -1.92 -3.05
C LEU A 466 -23.35 -2.86 -3.96
N ARG A 467 -22.97 -2.44 -5.18
CA ARG A 467 -22.24 -3.38 -6.07
C ARG A 467 -20.77 -3.58 -5.68
N GLY A 468 -20.21 -2.74 -4.81
CA GLY A 468 -18.85 -2.86 -4.29
C GLY A 468 -17.77 -2.39 -5.28
N SER A 469 -16.63 -1.95 -4.73
CA SER A 469 -15.52 -1.39 -5.50
C SER A 469 -14.79 -2.40 -6.39
N GLY A 470 -14.83 -3.70 -6.06
CA GLY A 470 -14.23 -4.79 -6.84
C GLY A 470 -14.92 -5.01 -8.18
N VAL A 471 -16.26 -5.08 -8.20
CA VAL A 471 -17.04 -5.22 -9.45
C VAL A 471 -16.87 -3.97 -10.32
N ARG A 472 -16.82 -2.79 -9.70
CA ARG A 472 -16.52 -1.53 -10.41
C ARG A 472 -15.16 -1.56 -11.08
N SER A 473 -14.15 -2.02 -10.36
CA SER A 473 -12.79 -2.08 -10.87
C SER A 473 -12.68 -3.12 -12.00
N GLU A 474 -13.39 -4.25 -11.91
CA GLU A 474 -13.42 -5.26 -12.98
C GLU A 474 -14.15 -4.76 -14.23
N PHE A 475 -15.24 -4.02 -14.07
CA PHE A 475 -15.88 -3.29 -15.16
C PHE A 475 -14.91 -2.28 -15.82
N GLY A 476 -14.15 -1.53 -15.01
CA GLY A 476 -13.12 -0.62 -15.51
C GLY A 476 -12.03 -1.36 -16.30
N ILE A 477 -11.57 -2.52 -15.82
CA ILE A 477 -10.64 -3.39 -16.56
C ILE A 477 -11.24 -3.83 -17.91
N LYS A 478 -12.53 -4.19 -17.96
CA LYS A 478 -13.20 -4.52 -19.24
C LYS A 478 -13.16 -3.34 -20.21
N GLN A 479 -13.45 -2.12 -19.74
CA GLN A 479 -13.37 -0.92 -20.59
C GLN A 479 -11.93 -0.64 -21.05
N ALA A 480 -10.95 -0.77 -20.17
CA ALA A 480 -9.54 -0.61 -20.51
C ALA A 480 -9.11 -1.65 -21.54
N THR A 481 -9.58 -2.89 -21.43
CA THR A 481 -9.32 -3.97 -22.38
C THR A 481 -9.86 -3.61 -23.76
N ILE A 482 -11.11 -3.17 -23.86
CA ILE A 482 -11.71 -2.74 -25.14
C ILE A 482 -10.87 -1.64 -25.78
N ARG A 483 -10.50 -0.63 -24.99
CA ARG A 483 -9.71 0.50 -25.46
C ARG A 483 -8.33 0.06 -25.94
N LYS A 484 -7.63 -0.77 -25.15
CA LYS A 484 -6.30 -1.25 -25.47
C LYS A 484 -6.28 -2.15 -26.70
N VAL A 485 -7.24 -3.07 -26.84
CA VAL A 485 -7.36 -3.91 -28.05
C VAL A 485 -7.67 -3.03 -29.27
N HIS A 486 -8.54 -2.03 -29.12
CA HIS A 486 -8.81 -1.07 -30.18
C HIS A 486 -7.54 -0.28 -30.57
N ASP A 487 -6.80 0.24 -29.58
CA ASP A 487 -5.57 0.99 -29.81
C ASP A 487 -4.47 0.10 -30.44
N LEU A 488 -4.36 -1.17 -30.04
CA LEU A 488 -3.50 -2.18 -30.64
C LEU A 488 -3.82 -2.36 -32.14
N VAL A 489 -5.10 -2.57 -32.48
CA VAL A 489 -5.53 -2.72 -33.88
C VAL A 489 -5.29 -1.44 -34.67
N LYS A 490 -5.61 -0.29 -34.10
CA LYS A 490 -5.42 1.01 -34.73
C LYS A 490 -3.95 1.29 -35.01
N ASN A 491 -3.07 1.10 -34.04
CA ASN A 491 -1.63 1.32 -34.17
C ASN A 491 -1.03 0.36 -35.22
N ALA A 492 -1.47 -0.90 -35.23
CA ALA A 492 -1.06 -1.86 -36.24
C ALA A 492 -1.54 -1.46 -37.64
N PHE A 493 -2.79 -1.02 -37.76
CA PHE A 493 -3.36 -0.60 -39.04
C PHE A 493 -2.70 0.68 -39.57
N GLU A 494 -2.50 1.71 -38.75
CA GLU A 494 -1.78 2.94 -39.14
C GLU A 494 -0.36 2.62 -39.64
N LEU A 495 0.31 1.66 -38.99
CA LEU A 495 1.61 1.16 -39.45
C LEU A 495 1.49 0.45 -40.81
N SER A 496 0.46 -0.39 -41.02
CA SER A 496 0.23 -1.07 -42.29
C SER A 496 -0.16 -0.12 -43.43
N GLU A 497 -0.94 0.92 -43.15
CA GLU A 497 -1.41 1.90 -44.13
C GLU A 497 -0.25 2.78 -44.63
N SER A 498 0.72 3.08 -43.77
CA SER A 498 1.94 3.79 -44.17
C SER A 498 2.70 3.09 -45.30
N ILE A 499 2.62 1.76 -45.37
CA ILE A 499 3.23 0.93 -46.42
C ILE A 499 2.53 1.16 -47.75
N ILE A 500 1.19 1.17 -47.73
CA ILE A 500 0.36 1.38 -48.94
C ILE A 500 0.63 2.75 -49.54
N GLN A 501 0.82 3.77 -48.70
CA GLN A 501 1.11 5.13 -49.17
C GLN A 501 2.54 5.26 -49.73
N ASP A 502 3.54 4.62 -49.13
CA ASP A 502 4.93 4.68 -49.63
C ASP A 502 5.13 3.90 -50.93
N ASP A 503 4.40 2.80 -51.16
CA ASP A 503 4.42 2.03 -52.43
C ASP A 503 4.05 2.92 -53.63
N THR A 504 3.11 3.86 -53.45
CA THR A 504 2.73 4.82 -54.51
C THR A 504 3.81 5.88 -54.80
N ARG A 505 4.82 6.01 -53.93
CA ARG A 505 5.93 6.97 -54.08
C ARG A 505 7.22 6.31 -54.59
N GLU A 506 7.47 5.04 -54.27
CA GLU A 506 8.71 4.34 -54.67
C GLU A 506 8.75 3.94 -56.15
N ASP A 507 7.64 3.99 -56.90
CA ASP A 507 7.65 3.92 -58.37
C ASP A 507 8.51 5.05 -59.02
N VAL A 508 8.91 6.06 -58.25
CA VAL A 508 9.79 7.15 -58.68
C VAL A 508 11.29 6.86 -58.41
N ALA A 509 11.63 5.88 -57.57
CA ALA A 509 13.01 5.55 -57.19
C ALA A 509 13.46 4.20 -57.80
N GLN A 510 13.57 4.15 -59.13
CA GLN A 510 14.07 2.99 -59.88
C GLN A 510 15.50 2.61 -59.46
N GLY A 511 15.67 1.54 -58.67
CA GLY A 511 17.00 0.94 -58.48
C GLY A 511 17.26 0.08 -57.23
N MET A 512 16.33 -0.06 -56.28
CA MET A 512 16.50 -0.99 -55.16
C MET A 512 15.64 -2.25 -55.33
N ASP A 513 16.22 -3.41 -55.01
CA ASP A 513 15.55 -4.71 -55.01
C ASP A 513 14.19 -4.63 -54.31
N LYS A 514 13.14 -5.21 -54.93
CA LYS A 514 11.76 -5.21 -54.42
C LYS A 514 11.73 -5.80 -53.01
N LYS A 515 11.72 -4.95 -51.99
CA LYS A 515 11.50 -5.35 -50.61
C LYS A 515 10.06 -5.81 -50.47
N THR A 516 9.84 -6.92 -49.75
CA THR A 516 8.50 -7.39 -49.44
C THR A 516 7.77 -6.38 -48.55
N PRO A 517 6.43 -6.25 -48.64
CA PRO A 517 5.64 -5.35 -47.78
C PRO A 517 5.92 -5.58 -46.28
N SER A 518 6.09 -6.84 -45.88
CA SER A 518 6.56 -7.24 -44.56
C SER A 518 7.90 -6.60 -44.15
N ALA A 519 8.91 -6.54 -45.02
CA ALA A 519 10.19 -5.89 -44.72
C ALA A 519 10.06 -4.37 -44.52
N ILE A 520 9.18 -3.70 -45.28
CA ILE A 520 8.87 -2.27 -45.13
C ILE A 520 8.15 -2.02 -43.79
N SER A 521 7.18 -2.86 -43.44
CA SER A 521 6.47 -2.79 -42.16
C SER A 521 7.42 -2.88 -40.96
N LEU A 522 8.41 -3.76 -41.03
CA LEU A 522 9.41 -3.96 -39.99
C LEU A 522 10.32 -2.75 -39.86
N LEU A 523 10.69 -2.15 -41.00
CA LEU A 523 11.48 -0.91 -41.02
C LEU A 523 10.69 0.27 -40.40
N ASN A 524 9.40 0.40 -40.74
CA ASN A 524 8.54 1.44 -40.17
C ASN A 524 8.27 1.21 -38.68
N TYR A 525 8.14 -0.05 -38.25
CA TYR A 525 8.08 -0.43 -36.83
C TYR A 525 9.34 0.03 -36.08
N ILE A 526 10.53 -0.22 -36.63
CA ILE A 526 11.80 0.24 -36.04
C ILE A 526 11.83 1.77 -35.93
N LYS A 527 11.40 2.51 -36.97
CA LYS A 527 11.32 3.98 -36.94
C LYS A 527 10.34 4.50 -35.88
N LEU A 528 9.16 3.89 -35.76
CA LEU A 528 8.15 4.31 -34.78
C LEU A 528 8.54 3.98 -33.33
N THR A 529 9.41 2.99 -33.13
CA THR A 529 9.94 2.61 -31.80
C THR A 529 10.67 3.77 -31.10
N GLU A 530 11.14 4.78 -31.85
CA GLU A 530 11.81 5.96 -31.31
C GLU A 530 10.85 7.01 -30.72
N ARG A 531 9.55 6.96 -31.04
CA ARG A 531 8.57 7.93 -30.52
C ARG A 531 8.31 7.69 -29.04
N ARG A 532 8.49 8.74 -28.25
CA ARG A 532 8.30 8.72 -26.79
C ARG A 532 7.41 9.86 -26.34
N GLU A 533 6.52 9.55 -25.40
CA GLU A 533 5.68 10.53 -24.72
C GLU A 533 6.03 10.57 -23.23
N THR A 534 5.98 11.76 -22.64
CA THR A 534 6.19 11.91 -21.19
C THR A 534 4.90 11.52 -20.46
N TYR A 535 4.96 10.45 -19.66
CA TYR A 535 3.85 9.97 -18.84
C TYR A 535 4.20 10.04 -17.36
N GLY A 536 3.18 10.10 -16.51
CA GLY A 536 3.34 10.10 -15.06
C GLY A 536 3.38 11.49 -14.45
N GLY A 537 4.04 11.61 -13.30
CA GLY A 537 4.06 12.81 -12.46
C GLY A 537 3.19 12.65 -11.23
N PHE A 538 3.58 13.33 -10.15
CA PHE A 538 2.94 13.19 -8.83
C PHE A 538 1.44 13.57 -8.87
N PHE A 539 1.14 14.77 -9.35
CA PHE A 539 -0.24 15.26 -9.42
C PHE A 539 -1.08 14.54 -10.46
N TRP A 540 -0.47 14.17 -11.59
CA TRP A 540 -1.14 13.35 -12.62
C TRP A 540 -1.57 12.01 -12.04
N SER A 541 -0.68 11.32 -11.32
CA SER A 541 -0.97 9.99 -10.76
C SER A 541 -2.12 10.02 -9.76
N TRP A 542 -2.12 11.00 -8.84
CA TRP A 542 -3.23 11.17 -7.89
C TRP A 542 -4.53 11.57 -8.57
N LYS A 543 -4.48 12.46 -9.56
CA LYS A 543 -5.67 12.85 -10.34
C LYS A 543 -6.26 11.64 -11.06
N SER A 544 -5.44 10.87 -11.78
CA SER A 544 -5.88 9.68 -12.51
C SER A 544 -6.36 8.55 -11.60
N PHE A 545 -5.77 8.41 -10.41
CA PHE A 545 -6.26 7.47 -9.39
C PHE A 545 -7.64 7.86 -8.86
N LEU A 546 -7.82 9.13 -8.44
CA LEU A 546 -9.07 9.61 -7.86
C LEU A 546 -10.21 9.73 -8.87
N SER A 547 -9.90 9.90 -10.16
CA SER A 547 -10.91 9.99 -11.22
C SER A 547 -11.31 8.64 -11.83
N ASP A 548 -10.78 7.51 -11.33
CA ASP A 548 -10.90 6.16 -11.91
C ASP A 548 -10.39 6.02 -13.36
N ASP A 549 -9.84 7.10 -13.93
CA ASP A 549 -9.31 7.17 -15.29
C ASP A 549 -8.17 6.16 -15.50
N LEU A 550 -7.40 5.92 -14.43
CA LEU A 550 -6.33 4.93 -14.44
C LEU A 550 -6.85 3.50 -14.66
N ILE A 551 -7.96 3.13 -14.00
CA ILE A 551 -8.55 1.80 -14.13
C ILE A 551 -9.29 1.70 -15.47
N GLU A 552 -10.07 2.72 -15.83
CA GLU A 552 -10.89 2.69 -17.05
C GLU A 552 -10.08 2.79 -18.34
N ASN A 553 -8.97 3.54 -18.36
CA ASN A 553 -8.17 3.71 -19.58
C ASN A 553 -6.95 2.79 -19.63
N GLN A 554 -6.23 2.66 -18.51
CA GLN A 554 -4.98 1.88 -18.47
C GLN A 554 -5.19 0.49 -17.87
N GLY A 555 -6.29 0.25 -17.15
CA GLY A 555 -6.53 -1.02 -16.47
C GLY A 555 -5.47 -1.32 -15.41
N ILE A 556 -4.96 -0.30 -14.73
CA ILE A 556 -4.03 -0.51 -13.61
C ILE A 556 -4.84 -0.76 -12.35
N TRP A 557 -4.77 -1.98 -11.85
CA TRP A 557 -5.41 -2.36 -10.60
C TRP A 557 -4.45 -2.12 -9.44
N ILE A 558 -4.77 -1.16 -8.57
CA ILE A 558 -4.00 -0.96 -7.34
C ILE A 558 -4.38 -2.02 -6.31
N HIS A 559 -3.36 -2.70 -5.79
CA HIS A 559 -3.55 -3.76 -4.79
C HIS A 559 -4.28 -3.24 -3.57
N THR A 560 -5.22 -4.03 -3.06
CA THR A 560 -5.92 -3.66 -1.84
C THR A 560 -4.98 -3.64 -0.63
N ARG A 561 -3.96 -4.51 -0.57
CA ARG A 561 -2.95 -4.50 0.50
C ARG A 561 -2.12 -3.24 0.51
N LEU A 562 -1.60 -2.83 -0.65
CA LEU A 562 -0.79 -1.61 -0.74
C LEU A 562 -1.63 -0.38 -0.40
N LEU A 563 -2.89 -0.34 -0.84
CA LEU A 563 -3.81 0.73 -0.45
C LEU A 563 -4.10 0.74 1.06
N ALA A 564 -4.30 -0.44 1.66
CA ALA A 564 -4.46 -0.60 3.11
C ALA A 564 -3.20 -0.15 3.87
N GLY A 565 -2.02 -0.54 3.38
CA GLY A 565 -0.74 -0.14 3.96
C GLY A 565 -0.53 1.36 3.85
N SER A 566 -0.74 1.98 2.69
CA SER A 566 -0.67 3.42 2.51
C SER A 566 -1.65 4.15 3.44
N LEU A 567 -2.91 3.70 3.55
CA LEU A 567 -3.85 4.32 4.49
C LEU A 567 -3.40 4.15 5.95
N ALA A 568 -2.88 2.97 6.31
CA ALA A 568 -2.31 2.72 7.62
C ALA A 568 -1.11 3.65 7.90
N GLN A 569 -0.26 3.95 6.92
CA GLN A 569 0.81 4.94 7.07
C GLN A 569 0.28 6.32 7.43
N LEU A 570 -0.79 6.77 6.76
CA LEU A 570 -1.41 8.07 7.05
C LEU A 570 -1.99 8.08 8.48
N VAL A 571 -2.74 7.05 8.85
CA VAL A 571 -3.37 6.93 10.17
C VAL A 571 -2.31 6.86 11.28
N VAL A 572 -1.27 6.03 11.10
CA VAL A 572 -0.15 5.91 12.04
C VAL A 572 0.61 7.22 12.15
N THR A 573 0.86 7.92 11.03
CA THR A 573 1.52 9.24 11.07
C THR A 573 0.71 10.24 11.87
N LEU A 574 -0.60 10.35 11.65
CA LEU A 574 -1.47 11.25 12.42
C LEU A 574 -1.47 10.91 13.90
N PHE A 575 -1.52 9.62 14.22
CA PHE A 575 -1.53 9.12 15.58
C PHE A 575 -0.18 9.36 16.31
N LEU A 576 0.95 9.15 15.64
CA LEU A 576 2.28 9.47 16.18
C LEU A 576 2.49 10.97 16.36
N THR A 577 2.00 11.80 15.44
CA THR A 577 2.04 13.26 15.58
C THR A 577 1.29 13.71 16.83
N PHE A 578 0.08 13.20 17.03
CA PHE A 578 -0.71 13.51 18.23
C PHE A 578 -0.01 13.00 19.50
N GLY A 579 0.46 11.75 19.51
CA GLY A 579 1.17 11.17 20.65
C GLY A 579 2.46 11.92 20.98
N ALA A 580 3.24 12.30 19.97
CA ALA A 580 4.46 13.08 20.15
C ALA A 580 4.18 14.48 20.72
N TYR A 581 3.08 15.12 20.32
CA TYR A 581 2.65 16.41 20.89
C TYR A 581 2.32 16.28 22.38
N MET A 582 1.60 15.22 22.77
CA MET A 582 1.29 14.94 24.17
C MET A 582 2.56 14.68 24.98
N VAL A 583 3.44 13.79 24.50
CA VAL A 583 4.72 13.49 25.17
C VAL A 583 5.59 14.75 25.26
N ALA A 584 5.65 15.58 24.22
CA ALA A 584 6.40 16.84 24.26
C ALA A 584 5.85 17.81 25.32
N ASN A 585 4.52 17.89 25.49
CA ASN A 585 3.90 18.69 26.54
C ASN A 585 4.21 18.16 27.92
N GLU A 586 4.08 16.84 28.15
CA GLU A 586 4.41 16.21 29.43
C GLU A 586 5.88 16.37 29.81
N VAL A 587 6.79 16.12 28.87
CA VAL A 587 8.23 16.33 29.07
C VAL A 587 8.50 17.79 29.41
N THR A 588 7.87 18.73 28.69
CA THR A 588 8.04 20.16 28.97
C THR A 588 7.49 20.54 30.36
N LEU A 589 6.35 19.98 30.78
CA LEU A 589 5.80 20.21 32.11
C LEU A 589 6.65 19.55 33.21
N GLY A 590 7.27 18.41 32.94
CA GLY A 590 8.20 17.75 33.86
C GLY A 590 9.50 18.52 34.06
N PHE A 591 10.04 19.17 33.01
CA PHE A 591 11.24 20.00 33.12
C PHE A 591 10.98 21.37 33.77
N TYR A 592 9.77 21.92 33.61
CA TYR A 592 9.35 23.16 34.29
C TYR A 592 8.01 22.87 34.95
N PRO A 593 8.02 22.21 36.12
CA PRO A 593 6.80 22.10 36.89
C PRO A 593 6.29 23.53 37.05
N THR A 594 5.09 23.80 36.55
CA THR A 594 4.40 25.03 36.89
C THR A 594 4.33 25.02 38.41
N GLU A 595 5.00 25.96 39.07
CA GLU A 595 4.71 26.31 40.46
C GLU A 595 3.25 26.74 40.47
N GLN A 596 2.35 25.77 40.58
CA GLN A 596 0.95 26.04 40.78
C GLN A 596 0.89 26.60 42.19
N VAL A 597 0.54 27.89 42.28
CA VAL A 597 -0.11 28.44 43.47
C VAL A 597 -1.09 27.37 43.95
N PRO A 598 -1.07 26.99 45.24
CA PRO A 598 -1.96 25.96 45.75
C PRO A 598 -3.40 26.30 45.36
N GLN A 599 -3.92 25.62 44.33
CA GLN A 599 -5.31 25.79 43.94
C GLN A 599 -6.16 25.34 45.12
N ASN A 600 -7.27 26.05 45.36
CA ASN A 600 -8.23 25.95 46.47
C ASN A 600 -8.67 24.52 46.91
N ASN A 601 -8.31 23.48 46.15
CA ASN A 601 -8.61 22.07 46.41
C ASN A 601 -7.47 21.30 47.10
N ARG A 602 -6.24 21.83 47.14
CA ARG A 602 -5.16 21.33 48.01
C ARG A 602 -5.14 22.17 49.28
N CYS A 603 -4.68 21.58 50.37
CA CYS A 603 -4.54 22.29 51.63
C CYS A 603 -3.48 23.37 51.53
N GLY A 604 -3.92 24.56 51.16
CA GLY A 604 -3.19 25.80 51.29
C GLY A 604 -3.47 26.42 52.65
N SER A 605 -2.55 27.26 53.07
CA SER A 605 -2.72 28.13 54.22
C SER A 605 -2.45 29.58 53.80
N PHE A 606 -3.06 30.52 54.49
CA PHE A 606 -2.88 31.95 54.26
C PHE A 606 -2.48 32.62 55.57
N ALA A 607 -1.46 33.48 55.54
CA ALA A 607 -1.02 34.24 56.71
C ALA A 607 -1.00 35.73 56.35
N ASP A 608 -1.50 36.59 57.24
CA ASP A 608 -1.27 38.02 57.11
C ASP A 608 0.17 38.32 57.54
N PRO A 609 1.04 38.87 56.68
CA PRO A 609 2.44 39.13 57.03
C PRO A 609 2.58 40.11 58.21
N SER A 610 1.60 40.98 58.44
CA SER A 610 1.60 41.87 59.61
C SER A 610 1.33 41.15 60.94
N MET A 611 0.79 39.93 60.88
CA MET A 611 0.54 39.04 62.02
C MET A 611 1.68 38.04 62.24
N CYS A 612 2.77 38.18 61.51
CA CYS A 612 3.92 37.31 61.57
C CYS A 612 5.13 38.03 62.17
N PHE A 613 5.80 37.36 63.11
CA PHE A 613 7.06 37.79 63.68
C PHE A 613 8.21 36.99 63.08
N PHE A 614 9.21 37.69 62.56
CA PHE A 614 10.41 37.07 62.00
C PHE A 614 11.59 37.46 62.89
N PRO A 615 12.07 36.56 63.79
CA PRO A 615 13.21 36.88 64.63
C PRO A 615 14.45 37.21 63.79
N ASP A 616 15.23 38.17 64.30
CA ASP A 616 16.57 38.46 63.82
C ASP A 616 17.64 37.90 64.77
N ASP A 617 18.88 37.76 64.30
CA ASP A 617 20.02 37.24 65.06
C ASP A 617 20.71 38.28 65.97
N GLY A 618 20.07 39.42 66.20
CA GLY A 618 20.62 40.56 66.94
C GLY A 618 21.54 41.46 66.12
N ASN A 619 21.91 41.09 64.88
CA ASN A 619 22.60 41.96 63.93
C ASN A 619 21.65 42.58 62.89
N GLY A 620 20.34 42.33 63.01
CA GLY A 620 19.32 42.70 62.04
C GLY A 620 19.03 41.63 60.98
N ASN A 621 19.66 40.45 61.10
CA ASN A 621 19.58 39.40 60.09
C ASN A 621 18.42 38.46 60.42
N SER A 622 17.38 38.38 59.58
CA SER A 622 16.28 37.44 59.77
C SER A 622 16.77 35.99 59.81
N MET A 623 16.27 35.20 60.77
CA MET A 623 16.60 33.78 60.90
C MET A 623 15.89 32.88 59.88
N GLY A 624 15.06 33.44 59.00
CA GLY A 624 14.30 32.68 58.00
C GLY A 624 13.16 31.84 58.57
N ILE A 625 12.79 32.06 59.83
CA ILE A 625 11.64 31.44 60.51
C ILE A 625 10.61 32.56 60.75
N GLY A 626 9.34 32.29 60.50
CA GLY A 626 8.22 33.20 60.79
C GLY A 626 7.26 32.58 61.79
N PHE A 627 6.97 33.29 62.87
CA PHE A 627 5.94 32.94 63.83
C PHE A 627 4.67 33.71 63.47
N CYS A 628 3.76 33.03 62.80
CA CYS A 628 2.55 33.63 62.26
C CYS A 628 1.34 33.28 63.12
N ASN A 629 0.64 34.31 63.60
CA ASN A 629 -0.65 34.14 64.24
C ASN A 629 -1.77 34.11 63.22
N ASN A 630 -2.87 33.43 63.57
CA ASN A 630 -4.10 33.39 62.77
C ASN A 630 -3.90 32.86 61.34
N VAL A 631 -2.97 31.93 61.12
CA VAL A 631 -2.77 31.28 59.83
C VAL A 631 -4.03 30.52 59.46
N ARG A 632 -4.70 30.97 58.39
CA ARG A 632 -5.97 30.43 57.92
C ARG A 632 -5.73 29.24 57.02
N LEU A 633 -6.30 28.09 57.35
CA LEU A 633 -6.34 26.96 56.43
C LEU A 633 -7.48 27.12 55.43
N THR A 634 -7.22 26.79 54.17
CA THR A 634 -8.20 26.81 53.06
C THR A 634 -9.47 26.00 53.33
N ASN A 635 -9.35 24.86 54.02
CA ASN A 635 -10.47 23.96 54.33
C ASN A 635 -10.27 23.26 55.69
N VAL A 636 -11.36 22.97 56.42
CA VAL A 636 -11.34 22.18 57.66
C VAL A 636 -10.78 20.77 57.44
N THR A 637 -10.95 20.20 56.25
CA THR A 637 -10.37 18.90 55.89
C THR A 637 -8.84 18.90 55.92
N CYS A 638 -8.20 20.08 55.85
CA CYS A 638 -6.75 20.20 55.94
C CYS A 638 -6.18 19.85 57.29
N LEU A 639 -6.98 19.93 58.35
CA LEU A 639 -6.59 19.44 59.65
C LEU A 639 -6.24 17.94 59.64
N SER A 640 -6.83 17.16 58.73
CA SER A 640 -6.52 15.73 58.60
C SER A 640 -5.13 15.45 57.99
N GLN A 641 -4.51 16.44 57.35
CA GLN A 641 -3.12 16.37 56.87
C GLN A 641 -2.11 16.79 57.95
N PHE A 642 -2.58 17.18 59.13
CA PHE A 642 -1.74 17.49 60.27
C PHE A 642 -1.70 16.28 61.20
N VAL A 643 -0.50 15.78 61.48
CA VAL A 643 -0.29 14.69 62.42
C VAL A 643 0.20 15.29 63.73
N ARG A 644 -0.47 14.94 64.84
CA ARG A 644 -0.06 15.31 66.19
C ARG A 644 1.34 14.77 66.46
N VAL A 645 2.26 15.63 66.86
CA VAL A 645 3.61 15.26 67.25
C VAL A 645 3.52 14.40 68.52
N PRO A 646 4.18 13.23 68.58
CA PRO A 646 4.17 12.40 69.79
C PRO A 646 4.72 13.16 70.99
N ASP A 647 4.13 12.94 72.17
CA ASP A 647 4.43 13.71 73.39
C ASP A 647 5.95 13.71 73.73
N GLU A 648 6.68 12.63 73.42
CA GLU A 648 8.14 12.51 73.60
C GLU A 648 8.97 13.58 72.86
N TYR A 649 8.50 14.05 71.70
CA TYR A 649 9.17 15.08 70.90
C TYR A 649 8.62 16.48 71.17
N THR A 650 7.36 16.56 71.61
CA THR A 650 6.71 17.80 72.03
C THR A 650 7.47 18.43 73.20
N ASP A 651 7.88 17.62 74.19
CA ASP A 651 8.69 18.06 75.31
C ASP A 651 10.08 18.56 74.88
N TYR A 652 10.71 17.90 73.90
CA TYR A 652 12.01 18.33 73.35
C TYR A 652 11.89 19.68 72.63
N PHE A 653 10.83 19.87 71.84
CA PHE A 653 10.59 21.14 71.14
C PHE A 653 10.27 22.27 72.10
N CYS A 654 9.44 22.03 73.12
CA CYS A 654 9.15 23.00 74.16
C CYS A 654 10.37 23.34 75.02
N ASN A 655 11.21 22.35 75.34
CA ASN A 655 12.50 22.60 76.01
C ASN A 655 13.44 23.39 75.11
N MET A 656 13.49 23.12 73.81
CA MET A 656 14.29 23.90 72.86
C MET A 656 13.84 25.36 72.81
N ILE A 657 12.52 25.63 72.73
CA ILE A 657 11.99 26.99 72.77
C ILE A 657 12.32 27.70 74.10
N ASN A 658 12.29 26.97 75.22
CA ASN A 658 12.63 27.51 76.54
C ASN A 658 14.14 27.69 76.78
N GLU A 659 14.99 26.83 76.21
CA GLU A 659 16.43 26.76 76.46
C GLU A 659 17.22 27.71 75.55
N TYR A 660 16.76 27.94 74.31
CA TYR A 660 17.27 29.02 73.48
C TYR A 660 16.65 30.34 73.92
N SER A 661 17.47 31.29 74.37
CA SER A 661 17.11 32.59 74.93
C SER A 661 16.48 33.58 73.91
N PHE A 662 15.63 33.11 73.00
CA PHE A 662 14.80 33.96 72.14
C PHE A 662 13.70 34.69 72.91
N MET A 663 13.34 34.18 74.10
CA MET A 663 12.20 34.65 74.89
C MET A 663 12.25 36.12 75.33
N SER A 664 13.43 36.74 75.47
CA SER A 664 13.47 38.16 75.88
C SER A 664 13.05 39.13 74.79
N GLU A 665 13.32 38.82 73.52
CA GLU A 665 12.89 39.61 72.36
C GLU A 665 11.51 39.16 71.86
N PHE A 666 11.19 37.87 71.97
CA PHE A 666 9.87 37.31 71.68
C PHE A 666 8.76 37.95 72.54
N ASN A 667 9.06 38.21 73.81
CA ASN A 667 8.14 38.86 74.76
C ASN A 667 7.88 40.35 74.47
N GLN A 668 8.67 40.99 73.60
CA GLN A 668 8.57 42.43 73.35
C GLN A 668 7.61 42.77 72.20
N TYR A 669 7.35 41.83 71.29
CA TYR A 669 6.53 42.03 70.10
C TYR A 669 5.21 41.26 70.09
N PHE A 670 5.16 40.12 70.78
CA PHE A 670 3.88 39.52 71.10
C PHE A 670 3.27 40.26 72.28
N ASP A 671 1.95 40.47 72.26
CA ASP A 671 1.16 40.69 73.48
C ASP A 671 1.24 39.39 74.30
N ALA A 672 2.43 39.20 74.88
CA ALA A 672 2.91 37.92 75.38
C ALA A 672 2.01 37.47 76.52
N GLU A 673 1.34 38.39 77.23
CA GLU A 673 0.33 38.05 78.23
C GLU A 673 -0.82 37.19 77.68
N ASN A 674 -1.23 37.31 76.41
CA ASN A 674 -2.34 36.52 75.85
C ASN A 674 -1.91 35.16 75.29
N VAL A 675 -0.76 35.08 74.62
CA VAL A 675 -0.21 33.79 74.13
C VAL A 675 0.43 33.00 75.28
N LEU A 676 1.11 33.67 76.20
CA LEU A 676 1.52 33.06 77.47
C LEU A 676 0.32 32.77 78.36
N GLN A 677 -0.80 33.50 78.41
CA GLN A 677 -1.98 33.02 79.17
C GLN A 677 -2.55 31.72 78.57
N LEU A 678 -2.53 31.57 77.24
CA LEU A 678 -2.90 30.32 76.57
C LEU A 678 -1.88 29.18 76.75
N LEU A 679 -0.62 29.49 77.08
CA LEU A 679 0.44 28.51 77.40
C LEU A 679 0.68 28.34 78.93
N ASN A 680 0.21 29.24 79.77
CA ASN A 680 0.50 29.33 81.21
C ASN A 680 -0.68 28.93 82.12
N ASP A 681 -1.83 28.52 81.58
CA ASP A 681 -2.86 27.92 82.45
C ASP A 681 -2.36 26.61 83.10
N ASP A 682 -1.27 26.01 82.58
CA ASP A 682 -0.38 25.13 83.36
C ASP A 682 1.07 25.17 82.77
N PRO A 683 2.07 25.75 83.45
CA PRO A 683 3.45 25.92 82.94
C PRO A 683 4.22 24.59 82.74
N LEU A 684 3.54 23.44 82.85
CA LEU A 684 4.06 22.09 82.66
C LEU A 684 3.44 21.33 81.48
N THR A 685 2.44 21.87 80.77
CA THR A 685 1.84 21.21 79.60
C THR A 685 2.07 21.98 78.33
N CYS A 686 2.98 21.48 77.48
CA CYS A 686 3.21 21.98 76.13
C CYS A 686 1.92 21.78 75.29
N PRO A 687 1.52 22.74 74.44
CA PRO A 687 0.35 22.59 73.58
C PRO A 687 0.56 21.44 72.59
N ASP A 688 -0.54 20.85 72.13
CA ASP A 688 -0.50 19.83 71.09
C ASP A 688 0.07 20.43 69.79
N LEU A 689 1.29 20.04 69.44
CA LEU A 689 1.94 20.45 68.20
C LEU A 689 1.53 19.53 67.07
N TYR A 690 1.30 20.12 65.89
CA TYR A 690 0.96 19.37 64.69
C TYR A 690 1.91 19.69 63.55
N ILE A 691 2.34 18.65 62.84
CA ILE A 691 3.20 18.75 61.65
C ILE A 691 2.43 18.31 60.39
N PRO A 692 2.62 18.97 59.24
CA PRO A 692 1.99 18.54 58.00
C PRO A 692 2.59 17.21 57.49
N TYR A 693 1.78 16.17 57.29
CA TYR A 693 2.17 14.85 56.78
C TYR A 693 1.00 14.21 56.00
N PRO A 694 1.23 13.57 54.83
CA PRO A 694 2.53 13.26 54.19
C PRO A 694 3.04 14.35 53.23
N SER A 695 2.24 15.38 52.93
CA SER A 695 2.58 16.45 51.99
C SER A 695 2.81 17.78 52.71
N GLU A 696 3.74 18.57 52.19
CA GLU A 696 3.99 19.94 52.68
C GLU A 696 2.76 20.83 52.47
N ILE A 697 2.42 21.60 53.49
CA ILE A 697 1.40 22.65 53.40
C ILE A 697 2.12 23.97 53.26
N LEU A 698 1.92 24.63 52.13
CA LEU A 698 2.47 25.96 51.84
C LEU A 698 1.52 27.04 52.36
N THR A 699 2.08 28.07 52.98
CA THR A 699 1.39 29.28 53.46
C THR A 699 1.68 30.44 52.54
N ALA A 700 0.66 30.94 51.84
CA ALA A 700 0.72 32.17 51.07
C ALA A 700 0.45 33.40 51.96
N PHE A 701 1.17 34.49 51.75
CA PHE A 701 0.93 35.74 52.49
C PHE A 701 -0.23 36.55 51.89
N GLU A 702 -1.20 36.98 52.71
CA GLU A 702 -2.37 37.78 52.28
C GLU A 702 -1.93 39.21 51.89
N GLY A 703 -2.50 39.75 50.80
CA GLY A 703 -2.18 41.09 50.28
C GLY A 703 -1.55 41.12 48.89
N SER A 704 -1.49 39.98 48.21
CA SER A 704 -0.98 39.89 46.85
C SER A 704 -2.10 39.87 45.81
N GLU A 705 -2.03 40.75 44.81
CA GLU A 705 -2.89 40.65 43.61
C GLU A 705 -2.56 39.34 42.88
N ASP A 706 -3.56 38.73 42.23
CA ASP A 706 -3.67 37.30 41.83
C ASP A 706 -2.46 36.61 41.13
N ASP A 707 -1.40 37.34 40.75
CA ASP A 707 -0.22 36.80 40.06
C ASP A 707 1.11 36.90 40.85
N LEU A 708 1.14 37.62 41.97
CA LEU A 708 2.32 37.74 42.82
C LEU A 708 2.03 37.00 44.14
N PHE A 709 2.99 36.33 44.75
CA PHE A 709 2.80 35.71 46.07
C PHE A 709 4.13 35.61 46.81
N CYS A 710 4.06 35.41 48.12
CA CYS A 710 5.16 34.90 48.93
C CYS A 710 4.60 33.67 49.62
N VAL A 711 5.21 32.49 49.44
CA VAL A 711 4.76 31.23 50.04
C VAL A 711 5.84 30.61 50.89
N ALA A 712 5.46 29.95 51.98
CA ALA A 712 6.41 29.25 52.83
C ALA A 712 5.83 28.00 53.49
N PRO A 713 6.62 26.92 53.67
CA PRO A 713 6.09 25.70 54.25
C PRO A 713 5.83 25.89 55.73
N ILE A 714 4.69 25.37 56.17
CA ILE A 714 4.39 25.23 57.60
C ILE A 714 5.32 24.18 58.18
N ALA A 715 6.07 24.54 59.22
CA ALA A 715 6.86 23.62 60.00
C ALA A 715 5.99 22.91 61.03
N VAL A 716 5.34 23.71 61.87
CA VAL A 716 4.54 23.25 63.02
C VAL A 716 3.38 24.22 63.18
N CYS A 717 2.19 23.73 63.44
CA CYS A 717 1.03 24.54 63.80
C CYS A 717 0.41 24.06 65.10
N THR A 718 -0.12 25.02 65.85
CA THR A 718 -1.07 24.77 66.93
C THR A 718 -2.43 25.29 66.49
N PRO A 719 -3.38 24.41 66.11
CA PRO A 719 -4.70 24.84 65.64
C PRO A 719 -5.50 25.46 66.79
N THR A 720 -5.93 26.71 66.63
CA THR A 720 -6.87 27.37 67.53
C THR A 720 -8.29 27.10 67.03
N VAL A 721 -8.96 26.11 67.63
CA VAL A 721 -10.35 25.80 67.28
C VAL A 721 -11.25 26.91 67.82
N THR A 722 -11.71 27.79 66.93
CA THR A 722 -12.76 28.75 67.26
C THR A 722 -14.12 28.04 67.13
N ASN A 723 -15.09 28.37 67.99
CA ASN A 723 -16.41 27.73 68.01
C ASN A 723 -17.27 27.95 66.73
N SER A 724 -16.72 28.59 65.68
CA SER A 724 -17.37 28.78 64.38
C SER A 724 -16.88 27.74 63.36
N THR A 725 -17.80 26.92 62.85
CA THR A 725 -17.55 25.76 61.98
C THR A 725 -16.99 26.06 60.57
N ILE A 726 -16.52 27.28 60.29
CA ILE A 726 -16.28 27.73 58.91
C ILE A 726 -14.79 28.01 58.64
N GLU A 727 -13.95 28.27 59.65
CA GLU A 727 -12.58 28.69 59.43
C GLU A 727 -11.65 28.13 60.51
N VAL A 728 -10.69 27.28 60.11
CA VAL A 728 -9.62 26.83 61.02
C VAL A 728 -8.48 27.83 60.95
N LYS A 729 -8.16 28.43 62.09
CA LYS A 729 -6.97 29.25 62.28
C LYS A 729 -5.98 28.50 63.16
N GLY A 730 -4.70 28.68 62.93
CA GLY A 730 -3.65 28.16 63.78
C GLY A 730 -2.55 29.19 63.99
N ASN A 731 -1.84 29.06 65.11
CA ASN A 731 -0.58 29.74 65.30
C ASN A 731 0.50 28.81 64.76
N CYS A 732 1.19 29.24 63.71
CA CYS A 732 2.08 28.38 62.94
C CYS A 732 3.48 28.96 62.89
N ILE A 733 4.45 28.08 63.05
CA ILE A 733 5.84 28.32 62.70
C ILE A 733 5.96 27.98 61.23
N ILE A 734 6.27 28.99 60.44
CA ILE A 734 6.44 28.90 59.01
C ILE A 734 7.92 29.05 58.72
N GLY A 735 8.43 28.20 57.83
CA GLY A 735 9.84 28.21 57.51
C GLY A 735 10.71 27.62 58.61
N MET A 736 10.46 26.37 58.98
CA MET A 736 11.42 25.59 59.75
C MET A 736 11.38 24.15 59.22
N ARG A 737 12.48 23.65 58.65
CA ARG A 737 12.53 22.26 58.18
C ARG A 737 13.89 21.63 58.43
N ASP A 738 14.57 22.07 59.49
CA ASP A 738 15.95 21.76 59.89
C ASP A 738 17.01 22.72 59.29
N ILE A 739 17.11 23.89 59.92
CA ILE A 739 18.29 24.79 59.99
C ILE A 739 18.86 25.28 58.64
N LEU A 740 17.94 25.82 57.80
CA LEU A 740 18.11 26.64 56.57
C LEU A 740 18.63 25.92 55.31
N PRO A 741 18.33 26.41 54.07
CA PRO A 741 17.78 27.74 53.74
C PRO A 741 16.55 27.69 52.79
N PHE A 742 15.90 28.83 52.53
CA PHE A 742 14.86 29.05 51.50
C PHE A 742 13.45 28.55 51.81
N GLN A 743 12.87 29.06 52.89
CA GLN A 743 11.50 28.75 53.23
C GLN A 743 10.48 29.72 52.64
N PHE A 744 10.87 30.90 52.15
CA PHE A 744 9.96 31.85 51.52
C PHE A 744 10.26 31.96 50.03
N SER A 745 9.30 31.64 49.14
CA SER A 745 9.43 31.74 47.69
C SER A 745 8.31 32.59 47.07
N GLY A 746 8.65 33.36 46.04
CA GLY A 746 7.69 34.16 45.27
C GLY A 746 8.06 35.63 45.15
N GLU A 747 7.51 36.29 44.12
CA GLU A 747 7.95 37.60 43.64
C GLU A 747 7.73 38.73 44.66
N LEU A 748 6.80 38.58 45.62
CA LEU A 748 6.58 39.55 46.70
C LEU A 748 7.54 39.41 47.88
N CYS A 749 8.21 38.27 48.06
CA CYS A 749 9.16 38.11 49.16
C CYS A 749 10.34 39.08 49.02
N SER A 750 10.67 39.52 47.80
CA SER A 750 11.78 40.43 47.51
C SER A 750 11.48 41.91 47.81
N ASN A 751 10.20 42.31 47.85
CA ASN A 751 9.78 43.69 48.05
C ASN A 751 9.50 44.04 49.52
N GLN A 752 9.40 43.07 50.41
CA GLN A 752 9.30 43.34 51.85
C GLN A 752 10.69 43.53 52.43
N THR A 753 10.98 44.74 52.89
CA THR A 753 12.29 45.13 53.49
C THR A 753 12.69 44.24 54.66
N LEU A 754 11.72 43.61 55.34
CA LEU A 754 11.92 42.66 56.43
C LEU A 754 12.68 41.38 56.02
N PHE A 755 12.73 41.03 54.74
CA PHE A 755 13.43 39.84 54.24
C PHE A 755 14.71 40.16 53.45
N ASN A 756 15.09 41.43 53.28
CA ASN A 756 16.00 41.81 52.18
C ASN A 756 17.49 41.85 52.55
N ASP A 757 17.86 42.09 53.82
CA ASP A 757 19.25 42.48 54.11
C ASP A 757 20.24 41.30 54.30
N ASP A 758 19.81 40.15 54.82
CA ASP A 758 20.70 38.96 54.99
C ASP A 758 20.30 37.70 54.25
N PHE A 759 19.08 37.69 53.71
CA PHE A 759 18.71 36.74 52.66
C PHE A 759 19.72 36.85 51.52
N ASN A 760 20.19 38.07 51.21
CA ASN A 760 21.10 38.36 50.11
C ASN A 760 22.42 37.58 50.09
N ILE A 761 23.03 37.11 51.19
CA ILE A 761 24.37 36.46 51.12
C ILE A 761 24.29 34.95 50.83
N LEU A 762 23.40 34.22 51.50
CA LEU A 762 23.14 32.80 51.22
C LEU A 762 22.26 32.61 49.98
N TYR A 763 21.34 33.55 49.74
CA TYR A 763 20.58 33.63 48.49
C TYR A 763 21.47 34.02 47.32
N THR A 764 22.48 34.89 47.44
CA THR A 764 23.40 35.14 46.31
C THR A 764 24.29 33.96 45.99
N GLN A 765 24.68 33.10 46.95
CA GLN A 765 25.45 31.89 46.65
C GLN A 765 24.62 30.78 46.00
N LYS A 766 23.39 30.54 46.48
CA LYS A 766 22.47 29.61 45.81
C LYS A 766 21.89 30.21 44.54
N MET A 767 21.54 31.49 44.47
CA MET A 767 21.24 32.14 43.19
C MET A 767 22.44 32.06 42.28
N ALA A 768 23.68 32.25 42.73
CA ALA A 768 24.82 32.01 41.83
C ALA A 768 24.91 30.55 41.36
N TYR A 769 24.57 29.56 42.19
CA TYR A 769 24.56 28.14 41.79
C TYR A 769 23.34 27.74 40.96
N GLU A 770 22.14 28.22 41.27
CA GLU A 770 20.89 28.00 40.57
C GLU A 770 20.83 28.84 39.31
N GLU A 771 21.25 30.10 39.32
CA GLU A 771 21.50 30.90 38.12
C GLU A 771 22.58 30.23 37.29
N ALA A 772 23.64 29.64 37.88
CA ALA A 772 24.57 28.82 37.11
C ALA A 772 23.89 27.57 36.52
N VAL A 773 23.14 26.78 37.30
CA VAL A 773 22.45 25.56 36.83
C VAL A 773 21.35 25.89 35.81
N MET A 774 20.56 26.93 36.05
CA MET A 774 19.52 27.46 35.18
C MET A 774 20.14 28.11 33.93
N SER A 775 21.35 28.66 34.02
CA SER A 775 22.13 29.07 32.85
C SER A 775 22.67 27.89 32.05
N TYR A 776 22.58 26.64 32.55
CA TYR A 776 22.85 25.43 31.78
C TYR A 776 21.57 24.63 31.46
N MET A 777 20.42 24.99 32.03
CA MET A 777 19.13 24.43 31.66
C MET A 777 18.65 25.06 30.35
N PRO A 778 18.01 24.32 29.43
CA PRO A 778 17.35 24.95 28.29
C PRO A 778 16.26 25.91 28.79
N THR A 779 15.72 26.76 27.92
CA THR A 779 14.48 27.48 28.25
C THR A 779 13.25 26.65 27.86
N ARG A 780 12.10 26.91 28.49
CA ARG A 780 10.82 26.27 28.12
C ARG A 780 10.51 26.47 26.64
N ASN A 781 10.80 27.65 26.11
CA ASN A 781 10.59 27.97 24.70
C ASN A 781 11.57 27.22 23.79
N THR A 782 12.82 27.02 24.20
CA THR A 782 13.82 26.21 23.48
C THR A 782 13.33 24.76 23.34
N LEU A 783 12.88 24.14 24.43
CA LEU A 783 12.36 22.76 24.40
C LEU A 783 11.08 22.64 23.56
N LYS A 784 10.07 23.49 23.81
CA LYS A 784 8.81 23.49 23.03
C LYS A 784 9.06 23.71 21.55
N SER A 785 9.90 24.67 21.18
CA SER A 785 10.18 24.98 19.78
C SER A 785 10.92 23.83 19.10
N SER A 786 11.88 23.20 19.79
CA SER A 786 12.64 22.07 19.25
C SER A 786 11.75 20.84 19.02
N PHE A 787 10.86 20.53 19.96
CA PHE A 787 9.86 19.47 19.76
C PHE A 787 8.89 19.80 18.65
N ASN A 788 8.36 21.02 18.57
CA ASN A 788 7.43 21.43 17.51
C ASN A 788 8.07 21.33 16.12
N VAL A 789 9.33 21.74 15.98
CA VAL A 789 10.10 21.58 14.73
C VAL A 789 10.28 20.11 14.40
N GLY A 790 10.68 19.29 15.38
CA GLY A 790 10.82 17.84 15.21
C GLY A 790 9.52 17.16 14.76
N ILE A 791 8.41 17.44 15.43
CA ILE A 791 7.08 16.87 15.13
C ILE A 791 6.63 17.29 13.73
N THR A 792 6.79 18.57 13.38
CA THR A 792 6.37 19.08 12.07
C THR A 792 7.16 18.43 10.93
N ILE A 793 8.49 18.32 11.06
CA ILE A 793 9.33 17.70 10.04
C ILE A 793 9.06 16.19 9.95
N ALA A 794 8.86 15.50 11.09
CA ALA A 794 8.50 14.09 11.12
C ALA A 794 7.12 13.82 10.48
N PHE A 795 6.13 14.68 10.73
CA PHE A 795 4.83 14.62 10.07
C PHE A 795 4.96 14.79 8.55
N ILE A 796 5.74 15.79 8.09
CA ILE A 796 5.99 15.99 6.65
C ILE A 796 6.66 14.75 6.05
N ALA A 797 7.64 14.16 6.72
CA ALA A 797 8.30 12.94 6.25
C ALA A 797 7.32 11.76 6.15
N GLY A 798 6.56 11.47 7.21
CA GLY A 798 5.55 10.41 7.23
C GLY A 798 4.46 10.61 6.18
N PHE A 799 3.93 11.84 6.06
CA PHE A 799 2.96 12.19 5.03
C PHE A 799 3.55 12.08 3.61
N SER A 800 4.82 12.44 3.42
CA SER A 800 5.48 12.31 2.12
C SER A 800 5.60 10.85 1.68
N ASN A 801 5.88 9.92 2.61
CA ASN A 801 5.93 8.48 2.32
C ASN A 801 4.56 7.97 1.86
N PHE A 802 3.49 8.33 2.57
CA PHE A 802 2.12 8.04 2.13
C PHE A 802 1.83 8.63 0.74
N ALA A 803 2.06 9.93 0.56
CA ALA A 803 1.70 10.64 -0.66
C ALA A 803 2.46 10.13 -1.90
N ILE A 804 3.67 9.61 -1.72
CA ILE A 804 4.52 9.07 -2.79
C ILE A 804 4.17 7.62 -3.15
N SER A 805 3.64 6.84 -2.21
CA SER A 805 3.42 5.39 -2.38
C SER A 805 2.57 5.05 -3.61
N ILE A 806 1.43 5.72 -3.81
CA ILE A 806 0.52 5.47 -4.93
C ILE A 806 1.13 5.90 -6.28
N PRO A 807 1.64 7.13 -6.46
CA PRO A 807 2.35 7.50 -7.70
C PRO A 807 3.50 6.55 -8.06
N SER A 808 4.22 6.04 -7.07
CA SER A 808 5.33 5.12 -7.32
C SER A 808 4.87 3.76 -7.86
N GLN A 809 3.78 3.21 -7.31
CA GLN A 809 3.14 1.99 -7.83
C GLN A 809 2.72 2.17 -9.29
N ILE A 810 1.97 3.23 -9.57
CA ILE A 810 1.44 3.53 -10.91
C ILE A 810 2.58 3.62 -11.93
N VAL A 811 3.63 4.39 -11.61
CA VAL A 811 4.77 4.58 -12.51
C VAL A 811 5.54 3.27 -12.71
N THR A 812 5.72 2.48 -11.66
CA THR A 812 6.46 1.20 -11.75
C THR A 812 5.69 0.18 -12.56
N THR A 813 4.37 0.02 -12.32
CA THR A 813 3.50 -0.83 -13.16
C THR A 813 3.51 -0.39 -14.62
N MET A 814 3.43 0.93 -14.88
CA MET A 814 3.52 1.44 -16.24
C MET A 814 4.86 1.14 -16.90
N LYS A 815 5.98 1.25 -16.17
CA LYS A 815 7.30 0.90 -16.70
C LYS A 815 7.40 -0.57 -17.11
N PHE A 816 6.79 -1.48 -16.35
CA PHE A 816 6.70 -2.90 -16.74
C PHE A 816 5.87 -3.07 -18.01
N ARG A 817 4.64 -2.54 -18.03
CA ARG A 817 3.71 -2.68 -19.17
C ARG A 817 4.26 -2.07 -20.47
N THR A 818 5.02 -0.99 -20.39
CA THR A 818 5.58 -0.32 -21.58
C THR A 818 6.92 -0.88 -22.02
N GLY A 819 7.44 -1.91 -21.34
CA GLY A 819 8.78 -2.46 -21.59
C GLY A 819 9.93 -1.50 -21.26
N ALA A 820 9.70 -0.47 -20.43
CA ALA A 820 10.80 0.35 -19.91
C ALA A 820 11.67 -0.46 -18.93
N VAL A 821 11.07 -1.46 -18.28
CA VAL A 821 11.74 -2.60 -17.67
C VAL A 821 11.39 -3.81 -18.51
N GLU A 822 12.38 -4.46 -19.11
CA GLU A 822 12.15 -5.65 -19.94
C GLU A 822 11.66 -6.82 -19.08
N SER A 823 10.74 -7.63 -19.62
CA SER A 823 10.14 -8.80 -18.99
C SER A 823 10.80 -10.11 -19.44
N LEU A 824 10.47 -10.63 -20.62
CA LEU A 824 10.90 -11.95 -21.14
C LEU A 824 12.42 -12.13 -21.18
N ARG A 825 13.17 -11.06 -21.44
CA ARG A 825 14.64 -11.11 -21.62
C ARG A 825 15.42 -10.79 -20.36
N ASN A 826 14.74 -10.37 -19.29
CA ASN A 826 15.39 -9.87 -18.09
C ASN A 826 15.45 -10.96 -17.01
N ARG A 827 16.66 -11.41 -16.67
CA ARG A 827 16.88 -12.38 -15.58
C ARG A 827 16.38 -11.91 -14.22
N GLU A 828 16.37 -10.59 -13.96
CA GLU A 828 15.81 -10.05 -12.70
C GLU A 828 14.30 -10.25 -12.61
N PHE A 829 13.59 -10.26 -13.75
CA PHE A 829 12.14 -10.53 -13.78
C PHE A 829 11.84 -11.96 -13.30
N LEU A 830 12.68 -12.94 -13.70
CA LEU A 830 12.57 -14.31 -13.20
C LEU A 830 12.81 -14.39 -11.69
N ARG A 831 13.80 -13.65 -11.17
CA ARG A 831 14.07 -13.57 -9.72
C ARG A 831 12.91 -12.95 -8.94
N GLN A 832 12.20 -12.01 -9.55
CA GLN A 832 11.02 -11.37 -8.98
C GLN A 832 9.81 -12.34 -8.88
N ARG A 833 9.71 -13.37 -9.72
CA ARG A 833 8.59 -14.34 -9.69
C ARG A 833 8.69 -15.39 -8.57
N VAL A 834 9.84 -15.52 -7.91
CA VAL A 834 10.07 -16.51 -6.83
C VAL A 834 9.77 -15.91 -5.45
N GLY A 835 9.28 -16.72 -4.50
CA GLY A 835 9.18 -16.33 -3.10
C GLY A 835 8.01 -15.39 -2.80
N MET A 836 6.85 -15.66 -3.40
CA MET A 836 5.61 -14.87 -3.25
C MET A 836 5.13 -14.75 -1.80
N LEU A 837 5.52 -15.66 -0.89
CA LEU A 837 5.20 -15.53 0.54
C LEU A 837 5.77 -14.25 1.17
N ASN A 838 6.85 -13.70 0.61
CA ASN A 838 7.46 -12.46 1.09
C ASN A 838 6.53 -11.24 0.91
N LEU A 839 5.51 -11.32 0.04
CA LEU A 839 4.52 -10.25 -0.15
C LEU A 839 3.78 -9.91 1.16
N THR A 840 3.68 -10.87 2.07
CA THR A 840 3.05 -10.67 3.39
C THR A 840 3.80 -9.66 4.27
N TYR A 841 5.09 -9.40 4.01
CA TYR A 841 5.87 -8.41 4.75
C TYR A 841 5.50 -6.96 4.42
N LEU A 842 4.90 -6.68 3.26
CA LEU A 842 4.70 -5.31 2.78
C LEU A 842 3.80 -4.48 3.69
N LEU A 843 2.71 -5.06 4.20
CA LEU A 843 1.79 -4.33 5.08
C LEU A 843 2.49 -3.93 6.38
N GLY A 844 3.22 -4.87 6.99
CA GLY A 844 4.01 -4.62 8.20
C GLY A 844 5.13 -3.61 7.94
N ALA A 845 5.84 -3.75 6.82
CA ALA A 845 6.93 -2.84 6.44
C ALA A 845 6.46 -1.40 6.24
N LEU A 846 5.29 -1.19 5.62
CA LEU A 846 4.70 0.14 5.46
C LEU A 846 4.37 0.76 6.83
N VAL A 847 3.79 0.00 7.75
CA VAL A 847 3.44 0.48 9.11
C VAL A 847 4.70 0.76 9.94
N TRP A 848 5.56 -0.23 10.13
CA TRP A 848 6.76 -0.11 10.96
C TRP A 848 7.81 0.83 10.34
N GLY A 849 7.95 0.81 9.02
CA GLY A 849 8.81 1.75 8.31
C GLY A 849 8.39 3.20 8.51
N THR A 850 7.09 3.49 8.56
CA THR A 850 6.57 4.83 8.88
C THR A 850 6.83 5.20 10.34
N ILE A 851 6.63 4.29 11.29
CA ILE A 851 6.97 4.53 12.70
C ILE A 851 8.46 4.87 12.85
N MET A 852 9.34 4.06 12.27
CA MET A 852 10.78 4.27 12.34
C MET A 852 11.22 5.55 11.63
N THR A 853 10.62 5.88 10.48
CA THR A 853 10.88 7.16 9.81
C THR A 853 10.47 8.33 10.70
N PHE A 854 9.26 8.28 11.26
CA PHE A 854 8.75 9.34 12.12
C PHE A 854 9.67 9.56 13.34
N ILE A 855 10.02 8.48 14.05
CA ILE A 855 10.90 8.55 15.24
C ILE A 855 12.29 9.09 14.86
N ALA A 856 12.92 8.53 13.82
CA ALA A 856 14.27 8.92 13.43
C ALA A 856 14.33 10.38 12.93
N VAL A 857 13.35 10.82 12.14
CA VAL A 857 13.24 12.21 11.69
C VAL A 857 12.91 13.14 12.86
N PHE A 858 12.00 12.75 13.76
CA PHE A 858 11.66 13.53 14.95
C PHE A 858 12.89 13.76 15.83
N ILE A 859 13.62 12.69 16.19
CA ILE A 859 14.80 12.78 17.05
C ILE A 859 15.88 13.63 16.39
N SER A 860 16.19 13.38 15.11
CA SER A 860 17.24 14.13 14.41
C SER A 860 16.90 15.61 14.23
N ALA A 861 15.67 15.94 13.82
CA ALA A 861 15.22 17.32 13.65
C ALA A 861 15.08 18.07 14.99
N ALA A 862 14.52 17.42 16.02
CA ALA A 862 14.43 18.00 17.36
C ALA A 862 15.82 18.23 17.97
N ALA A 863 16.75 17.28 17.84
CA ALA A 863 18.11 17.42 18.34
C ALA A 863 18.88 18.55 17.64
N ILE A 864 18.78 18.65 16.30
CA ILE A 864 19.41 19.75 15.55
C ILE A 864 18.81 21.10 15.95
N SER A 865 17.47 21.20 16.05
CA SER A 865 16.81 22.42 16.50
C SER A 865 17.21 22.79 17.92
N PHE A 866 17.31 21.81 18.81
CA PHE A 866 17.72 22.00 20.19
C PHE A 866 19.15 22.54 20.27
N LEU A 867 20.10 21.91 19.58
CA LEU A 867 21.50 22.35 19.57
C LEU A 867 21.67 23.78 19.02
N VAL A 868 20.83 24.19 18.07
CA VAL A 868 20.83 25.55 17.51
C VAL A 868 20.23 26.57 18.47
N MET A 869 19.11 26.23 19.12
CA MET A 869 18.36 27.14 19.99
C MET A 869 18.86 27.17 21.44
N PHE A 870 19.58 26.15 21.88
CA PHE A 870 20.12 26.08 23.23
C PHE A 870 21.33 27.00 23.34
N HIS A 871 21.24 28.01 24.20
CA HIS A 871 22.18 29.13 24.29
C HIS A 871 23.61 28.70 24.62
N VAL A 872 23.81 27.56 25.29
CA VAL A 872 25.14 27.01 25.58
C VAL A 872 25.81 26.44 24.32
N THR A 873 25.06 25.69 23.50
CA THR A 873 25.59 25.05 22.29
C THR A 873 25.57 25.97 21.06
N SER A 874 24.65 26.94 21.05
CA SER A 874 24.39 27.84 19.93
C SER A 874 25.66 28.55 19.41
N PRO A 875 26.54 29.13 20.27
CA PRO A 875 27.77 29.78 19.80
C PRO A 875 28.72 28.83 19.06
N TYR A 876 28.84 27.58 19.52
CA TYR A 876 29.67 26.57 18.86
C TYR A 876 29.09 26.17 17.51
N ILE A 877 27.76 25.98 17.44
CA ILE A 877 27.07 25.65 16.19
C ILE A 877 27.20 26.79 15.17
N PHE A 878 27.04 28.06 15.58
CA PHE A 878 27.28 29.20 14.71
C PHE A 878 28.76 29.31 14.28
N GLY A 879 29.71 28.94 15.14
CA GLY A 879 31.10 28.77 14.78
C GLY A 879 31.30 27.75 13.65
N VAL A 880 30.74 26.54 13.77
CA VAL A 880 30.78 25.52 12.71
C VAL A 880 30.10 26.01 11.43
N LEU A 881 28.94 26.66 11.54
CA LEU A 881 28.20 27.20 10.40
C LEU A 881 29.02 28.27 9.66
N SER A 882 29.71 29.15 10.39
CA SER A 882 30.61 30.16 9.82
C SER A 882 31.77 29.51 9.05
N ALA A 883 32.35 28.42 9.57
CA ALA A 883 33.38 27.65 8.89
C ALA A 883 32.85 26.97 7.62
N LEU A 884 31.62 26.45 7.64
CA LEU A 884 30.97 25.88 6.45
C LEU A 884 30.71 26.95 5.37
N ILE A 885 30.27 28.15 5.76
CA ILE A 885 30.11 29.29 4.85
C ILE A 885 31.46 29.71 4.25
N GLY A 886 32.52 29.75 5.07
CA GLY A 886 33.89 29.98 4.61
C GLY A 886 34.32 28.93 3.58
N ALA A 887 34.12 27.64 3.88
CA ALA A 887 34.42 26.55 2.96
C ALA A 887 33.63 26.66 1.64
N LEU A 888 32.33 26.95 1.70
CA LEU A 888 31.50 27.19 0.50
C LEU A 888 32.01 28.37 -0.34
N THR A 889 32.39 29.46 0.32
CA THR A 889 32.99 30.62 -0.34
C THR A 889 34.28 30.25 -1.07
N THR A 890 35.16 29.47 -0.44
CA THR A 890 36.39 28.98 -1.11
C THR A 890 36.10 28.06 -2.29
N MET A 891 35.03 27.25 -2.24
CA MET A 891 34.60 26.43 -3.38
C MET A 891 34.12 27.28 -4.56
N ILE A 892 33.38 28.36 -4.31
CA ILE A 892 32.93 29.30 -5.34
C ILE A 892 34.14 30.00 -5.97
N VAL A 893 35.06 30.52 -5.15
CA VAL A 893 36.31 31.16 -5.64
C VAL A 893 37.10 30.20 -6.50
N LYS A 894 37.28 28.95 -6.05
CA LYS A 894 37.95 27.91 -6.81
C LYS A 894 37.25 27.63 -8.15
N ALA A 895 35.92 27.53 -8.16
CA ALA A 895 35.17 27.32 -9.40
C ALA A 895 35.41 28.45 -10.40
N LEU A 896 35.43 29.71 -9.93
CA LEU A 896 35.75 30.87 -10.77
C LEU A 896 37.20 30.84 -11.30
N VAL A 897 38.17 30.53 -10.43
CA VAL A 897 39.58 30.38 -10.83
C VAL A 897 39.75 29.22 -11.82
N SER A 898 39.04 28.11 -11.64
CA SER A 898 39.05 26.97 -12.54
C SER A 898 38.44 27.32 -13.89
N LEU A 899 37.29 28.01 -13.93
CA LEU A 899 36.70 28.50 -15.17
C LEU A 899 37.65 29.44 -15.94
N PHE A 900 38.33 30.32 -15.21
CA PHE A 900 39.34 31.20 -15.80
C PHE A 900 40.54 30.41 -16.34
N LEU A 901 41.19 29.58 -15.51
CA LEU A 901 42.37 28.82 -15.90
C LEU A 901 42.08 27.78 -16.98
N ASN A 902 40.89 27.18 -17.00
CA ASN A 902 40.45 26.25 -18.04
C ASN A 902 40.37 26.96 -19.39
N LYS A 903 39.81 28.17 -19.44
CA LYS A 903 39.74 28.97 -20.68
C LYS A 903 41.13 29.29 -21.26
N TYR A 904 42.14 29.47 -20.41
CA TYR A 904 43.48 29.90 -20.85
C TYR A 904 44.49 28.75 -21.01
N SER A 905 44.37 27.68 -20.23
CA SER A 905 45.38 26.60 -20.14
C SER A 905 44.96 25.33 -20.87
N PHE A 906 43.68 25.21 -21.22
CA PHE A 906 43.10 24.03 -21.85
C PHE A 906 42.28 24.42 -23.08
N ALA A 907 42.34 23.56 -24.11
CA ALA A 907 41.45 23.58 -25.26
C ALA A 907 40.76 22.21 -25.33
N GLY A 908 39.61 22.10 -24.66
CA GLY A 908 38.97 20.82 -24.42
C GLY A 908 39.83 19.94 -23.52
N PHE A 909 40.21 18.75 -24.01
CA PHE A 909 41.05 17.80 -23.26
C PHE A 909 42.56 18.06 -23.38
N TYR A 910 42.99 18.96 -24.27
CA TYR A 910 44.41 19.22 -24.54
C TYR A 910 44.93 20.44 -23.78
N ARG A 911 46.15 20.34 -23.25
CA ARG A 911 46.84 21.45 -22.58
C ARG A 911 47.43 22.38 -23.64
N THR A 912 46.96 23.63 -23.70
CA THR A 912 47.55 24.65 -24.60
C THR A 912 48.84 25.22 -24.01
N ARG A 913 48.97 25.21 -22.67
CA ARG A 913 50.14 25.68 -21.93
C ARG A 913 50.50 24.69 -20.81
N PRO A 914 51.40 23.72 -21.07
CA PRO A 914 51.63 22.60 -20.17
C PRO A 914 52.18 23.01 -18.80
N ILE A 915 53.07 24.00 -18.74
CA ILE A 915 53.66 24.48 -17.47
C ILE A 915 52.58 25.12 -16.58
N LEU A 916 51.78 26.03 -17.14
CA LEU A 916 50.70 26.70 -16.40
C LEU A 916 49.64 25.69 -15.95
N ALA A 917 49.27 24.74 -16.81
CA ALA A 917 48.35 23.67 -16.47
C ALA A 917 48.88 22.78 -15.34
N ASN A 918 50.17 22.43 -15.34
CA ASN A 918 50.77 21.62 -14.28
C ASN A 918 50.78 22.36 -12.93
N VAL A 919 51.17 23.64 -12.91
CA VAL A 919 51.16 24.47 -11.69
C VAL A 919 49.73 24.64 -11.17
N ALA A 920 48.78 24.95 -12.06
CA ALA A 920 47.37 25.07 -11.71
C ALA A 920 46.82 23.76 -11.11
N ASN A 921 47.17 22.60 -11.69
CA ASN A 921 46.75 21.31 -11.18
C ASN A 921 47.30 21.04 -9.77
N VAL A 922 48.58 21.28 -9.50
CA VAL A 922 49.16 21.12 -8.16
C VAL A 922 48.46 22.05 -7.14
N ILE A 923 48.20 23.31 -7.52
CA ILE A 923 47.44 24.24 -6.67
C ILE A 923 46.03 23.69 -6.39
N PHE A 924 45.33 23.20 -7.41
CA PHE A 924 44.01 22.62 -7.25
C PHE A 924 44.01 21.31 -6.44
N GLU A 925 45.04 20.48 -6.56
CA GLU A 925 45.21 19.25 -5.77
C GLU A 925 45.39 19.58 -4.28
N CYS A 926 46.26 20.53 -3.94
CA CYS A 926 46.41 21.02 -2.57
C CYS A 926 45.10 21.62 -2.04
N TRP A 927 44.40 22.40 -2.86
CA TRP A 927 43.08 22.95 -2.50
C TRP A 927 42.05 21.83 -2.30
N HIS A 928 42.06 20.80 -3.15
CA HIS A 928 41.19 19.65 -3.05
C HIS A 928 41.44 18.86 -1.76
N LEU A 929 42.69 18.68 -1.34
CA LEU A 929 43.00 17.96 -0.10
C LEU A 929 42.34 18.63 1.11
N ALA A 930 42.36 19.97 1.18
CA ALA A 930 41.69 20.71 2.25
C ALA A 930 40.15 20.58 2.19
N VAL A 931 39.55 20.67 1.00
CA VAL A 931 38.07 20.73 0.85
C VAL A 931 37.42 19.34 0.78
N THR A 932 38.13 18.30 0.34
CA THR A 932 37.58 16.94 0.20
C THR A 932 37.12 16.33 1.51
N SER A 933 37.79 16.65 2.63
CA SER A 933 37.34 16.25 3.98
C SER A 933 35.91 16.77 4.26
N THR A 934 35.65 18.05 4.01
CA THR A 934 34.34 18.69 4.14
C THR A 934 33.31 18.07 3.18
N PHE A 935 33.70 17.75 1.94
CA PHE A 935 32.81 17.06 0.99
C PHE A 935 32.42 15.66 1.48
N ILE A 936 33.33 14.90 2.07
CA ILE A 936 33.05 13.57 2.62
C ILE A 936 32.07 13.69 3.79
N ILE A 937 32.27 14.65 4.69
CA ILE A 937 31.35 14.90 5.82
C ILE A 937 29.96 15.31 5.30
N ILE A 938 29.88 16.25 4.36
CA ILE A 938 28.60 16.65 3.75
C ILE A 938 27.92 15.47 3.05
N ARG A 939 28.70 14.62 2.36
CA ARG A 939 28.17 13.40 1.73
C ARG A 939 27.63 12.43 2.77
N ALA A 940 28.33 12.20 3.88
CA ALA A 940 27.86 11.35 4.98
C ALA A 940 26.56 11.89 5.60
N LEU A 941 26.50 13.19 5.90
CA LEU A 941 25.29 13.84 6.42
C LEU A 941 24.11 13.75 5.44
N LYS A 942 24.35 13.95 4.14
CA LYS A 942 23.32 13.77 3.10
C LYS A 942 22.82 12.33 3.05
N LEU A 943 23.70 11.33 3.15
CA LEU A 943 23.31 9.93 3.17
C LEU A 943 22.49 9.60 4.42
N ILE A 944 22.90 10.06 5.61
CA ILE A 944 22.14 9.86 6.86
C ILE A 944 20.76 10.52 6.76
N ALA A 945 20.67 11.75 6.24
CA ALA A 945 19.41 12.45 6.06
C ALA A 945 18.49 11.75 5.05
N VAL A 946 19.01 11.34 3.90
CA VAL A 946 18.25 10.61 2.87
C VAL A 946 17.79 9.25 3.39
N VAL A 947 18.64 8.53 4.11
CA VAL A 947 18.27 7.26 4.75
C VAL A 947 17.16 7.51 5.74
N THR A 948 17.38 8.39 6.73
CA THR A 948 16.40 8.71 7.77
C THR A 948 15.04 9.13 7.22
N TRP A 949 15.02 9.94 6.15
CA TRP A 949 13.79 10.38 5.50
C TRP A 949 13.05 9.26 4.77
N ASN A 950 13.78 8.31 4.16
CA ASN A 950 13.21 7.28 3.29
C ASN A 950 13.20 5.88 3.92
N ILE A 951 13.45 5.71 5.24
CA ILE A 951 13.39 4.40 5.92
C ILE A 951 12.05 3.68 5.67
N GLY A 952 10.95 4.43 5.63
CA GLY A 952 9.59 3.92 5.43
C GLY A 952 9.19 3.72 3.98
N ARG A 953 10.10 3.97 3.02
CA ARG A 953 9.86 3.73 1.60
C ARG A 953 10.24 2.31 1.24
N ILE A 954 9.27 1.59 0.70
CA ILE A 954 9.45 0.22 0.20
C ILE A 954 9.65 0.18 -1.31
N ASP A 955 9.48 1.29 -2.03
CA ASP A 955 9.36 1.32 -3.49
C ASP A 955 10.68 1.57 -4.22
N ARG A 956 11.73 1.97 -3.50
CA ARG A 956 13.05 2.27 -4.08
C ARG A 956 14.15 1.70 -3.22
N PRO A 957 15.18 1.09 -3.82
CA PRO A 957 16.33 0.64 -3.05
C PRO A 957 17.07 1.83 -2.46
N MET A 958 17.37 1.72 -1.17
CA MET A 958 18.21 2.66 -0.43
C MET A 958 19.68 2.49 -0.80
N LEU A 959 20.07 1.26 -1.16
CA LEU A 959 21.41 0.90 -1.59
C LEU A 959 21.52 0.87 -3.11
N ALA A 960 22.71 1.16 -3.65
CA ALA A 960 22.95 0.98 -5.08
C ALA A 960 22.93 -0.52 -5.44
N LYS A 961 22.58 -0.86 -6.68
CA LYS A 961 22.60 -2.26 -7.16
C LYS A 961 23.97 -2.91 -6.89
N GLY A 962 23.98 -4.12 -6.34
CA GLY A 962 25.20 -4.82 -5.93
C GLY A 962 25.78 -4.40 -4.57
N VAL A 963 25.27 -3.34 -3.92
CA VAL A 963 25.68 -2.94 -2.57
C VAL A 963 24.72 -3.53 -1.54
N GLY A 964 25.25 -4.21 -0.53
CA GLY A 964 24.43 -4.89 0.50
C GLY A 964 23.96 -6.29 0.12
N GLU A 965 24.52 -6.86 -0.95
CA GLU A 965 24.35 -8.26 -1.33
C GLU A 965 25.52 -9.07 -0.74
N PHE A 966 25.30 -9.72 0.41
CA PHE A 966 26.27 -10.58 1.06
C PHE A 966 25.88 -12.06 0.84
N GLY A 967 26.25 -12.59 -0.33
CA GLY A 967 25.82 -13.92 -0.76
C GLY A 967 24.30 -13.98 -0.95
N PRO A 968 23.57 -14.89 -0.27
CA PRO A 968 22.11 -14.97 -0.38
C PRO A 968 21.37 -13.85 0.38
N ILE A 969 22.07 -13.07 1.21
CA ILE A 969 21.46 -12.03 2.05
C ILE A 969 21.49 -10.70 1.31
N VAL A 970 20.30 -10.17 1.01
CA VAL A 970 20.11 -8.81 0.49
C VAL A 970 19.65 -7.92 1.64
N LEU A 971 20.46 -6.94 2.03
CA LEU A 971 20.15 -6.06 3.18
C LEU A 971 18.87 -5.23 2.98
N ASP A 972 18.57 -4.83 1.74
CA ASP A 972 17.38 -4.05 1.39
C ASP A 972 16.53 -4.80 0.34
N ASN A 973 15.68 -5.72 0.82
CA ASN A 973 14.86 -6.58 -0.04
C ASN A 973 13.44 -6.01 -0.29
N PHE A 974 13.02 -4.97 0.43
CA PHE A 974 11.65 -4.43 0.32
C PHE A 974 11.29 -3.90 -1.09
N PRO A 975 12.19 -3.23 -1.83
CA PRO A 975 11.94 -2.83 -3.23
C PRO A 975 11.66 -4.01 -4.14
N SER A 976 12.43 -5.09 -3.99
CA SER A 976 12.16 -6.31 -4.75
C SER A 976 10.79 -6.86 -4.38
N ILE A 977 10.48 -7.02 -3.08
CA ILE A 977 9.18 -7.52 -2.61
C ILE A 977 8.02 -6.64 -3.11
N PHE A 978 8.19 -5.32 -3.15
CA PHE A 978 7.22 -4.38 -3.71
C PHE A 978 6.99 -4.61 -5.20
N GLU A 979 8.06 -4.79 -5.99
CA GLU A 979 7.94 -5.14 -7.41
C GLU A 979 7.24 -6.49 -7.59
N LYS A 980 7.53 -7.50 -6.74
CA LYS A 980 6.82 -8.80 -6.78
C LYS A 980 5.32 -8.63 -6.58
N ASP A 981 4.89 -7.72 -5.71
CA ASP A 981 3.46 -7.46 -5.45
C ASP A 981 2.79 -6.90 -6.70
N LEU A 982 3.44 -5.94 -7.36
CA LEU A 982 2.94 -5.35 -8.61
C LEU A 982 2.79 -6.42 -9.71
N LEU A 983 3.77 -7.31 -9.85
CA LEU A 983 3.71 -8.41 -10.81
C LEU A 983 2.64 -9.44 -10.44
N ALA A 984 2.49 -9.75 -9.15
CA ALA A 984 1.45 -10.66 -8.66
C ALA A 984 0.06 -10.17 -9.05
N ILE A 985 -0.21 -8.88 -8.89
CA ILE A 985 -1.50 -8.28 -9.21
C ILE A 985 -1.73 -8.27 -10.72
N ASP A 986 -0.75 -7.78 -11.48
CA ASP A 986 -0.88 -7.72 -12.93
C ASP A 986 -1.06 -9.11 -13.53
N SER A 987 -0.41 -10.16 -13.00
CA SER A 987 -0.61 -11.54 -13.46
C SER A 987 -2.05 -12.05 -13.32
N HIS A 988 -2.89 -11.41 -12.49
CA HIS A 988 -4.29 -11.77 -12.30
C HIS A 988 -5.28 -10.74 -12.85
N ARG A 989 -4.88 -9.46 -12.92
CA ARG A 989 -5.77 -8.32 -13.18
C ARG A 989 -5.34 -7.45 -14.36
N HIS A 990 -4.37 -7.90 -15.16
CA HIS A 990 -4.03 -7.22 -16.40
C HIS A 990 -5.22 -7.30 -17.40
N PRO A 991 -5.58 -6.22 -18.10
CA PRO A 991 -6.67 -6.19 -19.08
C PRO A 991 -6.68 -7.36 -20.08
N TYR A 992 -5.57 -7.60 -20.76
CA TYR A 992 -5.45 -8.72 -21.71
C TYR A 992 -5.50 -10.08 -21.01
N ILE A 993 -4.99 -10.22 -19.79
CA ILE A 993 -5.06 -11.49 -19.05
C ILE A 993 -6.50 -11.80 -18.64
N GLU A 994 -7.23 -10.82 -18.12
CA GLU A 994 -8.64 -11.00 -17.74
C GLU A 994 -9.50 -11.30 -18.99
N ARG A 995 -9.15 -10.71 -20.14
CA ARG A 995 -9.74 -11.04 -21.45
C ARG A 995 -9.50 -12.49 -21.85
N LEU A 996 -8.25 -12.95 -21.77
CA LEU A 996 -7.88 -14.34 -22.05
C LEU A 996 -8.61 -15.30 -21.11
N GLY A 997 -8.67 -14.96 -19.81
CA GLY A 997 -9.45 -15.69 -18.83
C GLY A 997 -10.90 -15.85 -19.26
N MET A 998 -11.55 -14.78 -19.70
CA MET A 998 -12.90 -14.85 -20.25
C MET A 998 -13.00 -15.80 -21.46
N MET A 999 -12.02 -15.79 -22.37
CA MET A 999 -12.00 -16.70 -23.53
C MET A 999 -11.85 -18.16 -23.10
N TYR A 1000 -11.02 -18.46 -22.11
CA TYR A 1000 -10.89 -19.80 -21.53
C TYR A 1000 -12.17 -20.24 -20.84
N LEU A 1001 -12.85 -19.36 -20.09
CA LEU A 1001 -14.13 -19.68 -19.46
C LEU A 1001 -15.22 -19.95 -20.52
N MET A 1002 -15.28 -19.14 -21.59
CA MET A 1002 -16.20 -19.36 -22.71
C MET A 1002 -15.92 -20.71 -23.38
N LYS A 1003 -14.64 -21.04 -23.58
CA LYS A 1003 -14.22 -22.31 -24.15
C LYS A 1003 -14.58 -23.50 -23.26
N LEU A 1004 -14.40 -23.40 -21.95
CA LEU A 1004 -14.82 -24.43 -20.99
C LEU A 1004 -16.34 -24.62 -20.97
N LYS A 1005 -17.11 -23.54 -21.06
CA LYS A 1005 -18.58 -23.60 -21.04
C LYS A 1005 -19.16 -24.18 -22.33
N HIS A 1006 -18.60 -23.83 -23.48
CA HIS A 1006 -19.20 -24.11 -24.80
C HIS A 1006 -18.46 -25.19 -25.61
N GLY A 1007 -17.26 -25.59 -25.19
CA GLY A 1007 -16.45 -26.61 -25.85
C GLY A 1007 -16.14 -26.27 -27.31
N LYS A 1008 -16.39 -27.21 -28.22
CA LYS A 1008 -16.10 -27.07 -29.66
C LYS A 1008 -16.95 -26.01 -30.37
N ARG A 1009 -18.05 -25.56 -29.76
CA ARG A 1009 -18.97 -24.57 -30.36
C ARG A 1009 -18.48 -23.14 -30.27
N PHE A 1010 -17.44 -22.87 -29.49
CA PHE A 1010 -16.85 -21.55 -29.34
C PHE A 1010 -15.36 -21.61 -29.69
N ALA A 1011 -14.89 -20.68 -30.51
CA ALA A 1011 -13.49 -20.59 -30.94
C ALA A 1011 -12.96 -21.95 -31.43
N SER A 1012 -13.54 -22.40 -32.54
CA SER A 1012 -13.14 -23.58 -33.29
C SER A 1012 -11.73 -23.43 -33.86
N ARG A 1013 -11.06 -24.56 -34.13
CA ARG A 1013 -9.74 -24.57 -34.78
C ARG A 1013 -9.74 -23.76 -36.06
N THR A 1014 -10.74 -23.97 -36.92
CA THR A 1014 -10.91 -23.25 -38.20
C THR A 1014 -10.97 -21.73 -38.02
N GLY A 1015 -11.81 -21.23 -37.11
CA GLY A 1015 -11.91 -19.80 -36.86
C GLY A 1015 -10.65 -19.20 -36.24
N CYS A 1016 -9.96 -19.94 -35.37
CA CYS A 1016 -8.68 -19.50 -34.80
C CYS A 1016 -7.62 -19.28 -35.88
N HIS A 1017 -7.55 -20.14 -36.88
CA HIS A 1017 -6.60 -20.01 -37.99
C HIS A 1017 -6.93 -18.85 -38.93
N TRP A 1018 -8.22 -18.57 -39.19
CA TRP A 1018 -8.63 -17.35 -39.88
C TRP A 1018 -8.20 -16.09 -39.12
N ARG A 1019 -8.39 -16.07 -37.80
CA ARG A 1019 -7.95 -14.97 -36.93
C ARG A 1019 -6.43 -14.86 -36.87
N LEU A 1020 -5.70 -15.97 -36.87
CA LEU A 1020 -4.23 -15.97 -36.93
C LEU A 1020 -3.73 -15.33 -38.23
N LEU A 1021 -4.28 -15.71 -39.39
CA LEU A 1021 -3.94 -15.07 -40.67
C LEU A 1021 -4.20 -13.56 -40.64
N PHE A 1022 -5.35 -13.15 -40.08
CA PHE A 1022 -5.66 -11.73 -39.89
C PHE A 1022 -4.59 -11.01 -39.03
N VAL A 1023 -4.15 -11.63 -37.92
CA VAL A 1023 -3.10 -11.08 -37.05
C VAL A 1023 -1.76 -11.00 -37.77
N LEU A 1024 -1.32 -12.07 -38.46
CA LEU A 1024 -0.01 -12.10 -39.12
C LEU A 1024 0.09 -11.12 -40.30
N ALA A 1025 -1.03 -10.83 -40.94
CA ALA A 1025 -1.15 -9.81 -41.98
C ALA A 1025 -1.17 -8.40 -41.43
N LEU A 1026 -1.95 -8.16 -40.37
CA LEU A 1026 -2.07 -6.84 -39.74
C LEU A 1026 -0.81 -6.46 -38.91
N MET A 1027 -0.15 -7.44 -38.31
CA MET A 1027 0.97 -7.28 -37.38
C MET A 1027 2.18 -8.14 -37.78
N PRO A 1028 2.78 -7.90 -38.96
CA PRO A 1028 3.90 -8.69 -39.48
C PRO A 1028 5.13 -8.74 -38.56
N TYR A 1029 5.33 -7.72 -37.73
CA TYR A 1029 6.41 -7.69 -36.72
C TYR A 1029 6.23 -8.71 -35.59
N LEU A 1030 5.03 -9.27 -35.40
CA LEU A 1030 4.79 -10.38 -34.46
C LEU A 1030 5.26 -11.74 -34.99
N ARG A 1031 5.55 -11.87 -36.30
CA ARG A 1031 6.04 -13.13 -36.90
C ARG A 1031 7.34 -13.60 -36.24
N LYS A 1032 8.21 -12.69 -35.79
CA LYS A 1032 9.44 -13.03 -35.05
C LYS A 1032 9.17 -13.74 -33.70
N ASN A 1033 7.99 -13.54 -33.12
CA ASN A 1033 7.58 -14.16 -31.87
C ASN A 1033 6.70 -15.40 -32.11
N ARG A 1034 6.56 -15.84 -33.37
CA ARG A 1034 5.99 -17.14 -33.70
C ARG A 1034 7.02 -18.21 -33.32
N ILE A 1035 6.58 -19.24 -32.62
CA ILE A 1035 7.46 -20.35 -32.25
C ILE A 1035 7.52 -21.32 -33.42
N ASP A 1036 8.64 -21.32 -34.13
CA ASP A 1036 8.90 -22.31 -35.17
C ASP A 1036 9.20 -23.64 -34.48
N ALA A 1037 8.19 -24.50 -34.38
CA ALA A 1037 8.25 -25.76 -33.63
C ALA A 1037 9.23 -26.82 -34.19
N PHE A 1038 10.19 -26.45 -35.06
CA PHE A 1038 10.92 -27.40 -35.91
C PHE A 1038 12.36 -27.04 -36.33
N GLU A 1039 12.95 -25.90 -35.97
CA GLU A 1039 14.36 -25.67 -36.40
C GLU A 1039 15.39 -26.54 -35.66
N ASP A 1040 15.03 -27.21 -34.56
CA ASP A 1040 16.02 -27.91 -33.71
C ASP A 1040 16.05 -29.45 -33.85
N GLU A 1041 15.12 -30.11 -34.55
CA GLU A 1041 15.05 -31.60 -34.52
C GLU A 1041 15.40 -32.33 -35.83
N ASP A 1042 15.27 -31.71 -37.02
CA ASP A 1042 15.40 -32.45 -38.28
C ASP A 1042 16.65 -32.09 -39.12
N ASP A 1043 17.33 -30.96 -38.89
CA ASP A 1043 18.52 -30.59 -39.67
C ASP A 1043 19.83 -31.19 -39.10
N ASP A 1044 19.90 -31.51 -37.80
CA ASP A 1044 21.07 -32.15 -37.19
C ASP A 1044 21.13 -33.69 -37.38
N LEU A 1045 20.04 -34.32 -37.86
CA LEU A 1045 19.98 -35.78 -38.07
C LEU A 1045 20.34 -36.22 -39.49
N PHE A 1046 20.56 -35.29 -40.43
CA PHE A 1046 20.91 -35.63 -41.82
C PHE A 1046 22.22 -35.02 -42.35
N GLU A 1047 22.90 -34.14 -41.61
CA GLU A 1047 24.18 -33.57 -42.09
C GLU A 1047 25.46 -34.06 -41.37
N ASP A 1048 25.40 -34.78 -40.25
CA ASP A 1048 26.60 -34.94 -39.39
C ASP A 1048 27.08 -36.36 -39.04
N GLU A 1049 26.71 -37.40 -39.81
CA GLU A 1049 27.40 -38.70 -39.70
C GLU A 1049 28.73 -38.75 -40.48
N SER A 1050 29.06 -37.73 -41.30
CA SER A 1050 30.35 -37.66 -42.02
C SER A 1050 31.39 -36.71 -41.40
N ASP A 1051 30.97 -35.68 -40.68
CA ASP A 1051 31.90 -34.62 -40.23
C ASP A 1051 32.25 -34.75 -38.73
N HIS A 1052 31.44 -35.49 -37.94
CA HIS A 1052 31.75 -35.77 -36.54
C HIS A 1052 32.95 -36.75 -36.36
N GLU A 1053 33.25 -37.62 -37.35
CA GLU A 1053 34.49 -38.43 -37.36
C GLU A 1053 35.74 -37.58 -37.64
N LEU A 1054 35.62 -36.47 -38.40
CA LEU A 1054 36.75 -35.61 -38.74
C LEU A 1054 37.12 -34.65 -37.60
N SER A 1055 36.14 -34.18 -36.84
CA SER A 1055 36.30 -33.35 -35.64
C SER A 1055 36.91 -34.13 -34.45
N LEU A 1056 36.53 -35.40 -34.28
CA LEU A 1056 37.08 -36.25 -33.21
C LEU A 1056 38.56 -36.61 -33.49
N MET A 1057 38.96 -36.79 -34.76
CA MET A 1057 40.37 -36.99 -35.13
C MET A 1057 41.23 -35.74 -34.94
N GLN A 1058 40.68 -34.53 -35.12
CA GLN A 1058 41.41 -33.28 -34.86
C GLN A 1058 41.57 -32.98 -33.37
N THR A 1059 40.61 -33.37 -32.55
CA THR A 1059 40.66 -33.13 -31.09
C THR A 1059 41.65 -34.08 -30.39
N ILE A 1060 41.76 -35.34 -30.85
CA ILE A 1060 42.75 -36.31 -30.32
C ILE A 1060 44.19 -35.97 -30.76
N GLY A 1061 44.38 -35.22 -31.85
CA GLY A 1061 45.69 -34.74 -32.29
C GLY A 1061 46.27 -33.58 -31.45
N ALA A 1062 45.41 -32.81 -30.75
CA ALA A 1062 45.82 -31.61 -30.01
C ALA A 1062 46.23 -31.90 -28.55
N GLU A 1063 45.76 -32.98 -27.93
CA GLU A 1063 46.13 -33.37 -26.56
C GLU A 1063 47.46 -34.15 -26.46
N LEU A 1064 48.09 -34.51 -27.58
CA LEU A 1064 49.38 -35.23 -27.60
C LEU A 1064 50.62 -34.32 -27.71
N VAL A 1065 50.44 -32.99 -27.64
CA VAL A 1065 51.52 -31.98 -27.74
C VAL A 1065 51.59 -31.05 -26.51
N LEU A 1066 50.77 -31.28 -25.48
CA LEU A 1066 50.92 -30.70 -24.13
C LEU A 1066 51.37 -31.80 -23.16
#